data_AF-A0A2H0QQ89-F1
#
_entry.id   AF-A0A2H0QQ89-F1
#
_cell.length_a   1.000
_cell.length_b   1.000
_cell.length_c   1.000
_cell.angle_alpha   90.00
_cell.angle_beta   90.00
_cell.angle_gamma   90.00
#
_symmetry.space_group_name_H-M   'P 1'
#
loop_
_entity.id
_entity.type
_entity.pdbx_description
1 polymer ?
#
loop_
_entity_poly.entity_id
_entity_poly.type
_entity_poly.pdbx_seq_one_letter_code
_entity_poly.pdbx_strand_id
1 'polypeptide(L)'
;MAEAISLALKRYKEFDPRYVVLILLVSYNVLGITVLGFNRSWDQIIVTALSAVLLQSFYDITFKGRVNAALSAFITSMGLCILLNYGHSLYYPLVPVFFAISSKYFFTLRGRHTFNPALMGVVLSLLITQDFISPAPAYQWNGIGAFGIFIAMPAILFFMPKINRTPLVLSFLGVFTLQIILRSILIKHYLPFNTLFFGTLTSPPFFLFTFFMITDPATSPNGKKDQIIAGSVIALLDLMFHLVQSYHTFFYAGVSFGMWRFLRGHWLESKKSDSLGQYLENSFIETGYYRKMLLILGIGFGGYFVHHFILEDHWGKVETHFQFEQLNPSQTGLHFEKGEILDSVDPRVQHMGKWILAITDGIAVGDINQDGLQDILMTNGHKSAKDRAALFLNKGDFKFERYPLPEVSERVSDFHKYGVASNAMFVDYDNDGDLDLYMTYAFGKEGSSRLFKNGLSETGKIDFKDVTDELGLNIFTNAAAANWLDLNRDGKLDLIIGNTISTYLPDYKVPTKLDFFSLPKAEYEGDVRMFNFMHDSWHMANNGAVNPLFVQQDSGFKKLDEVALNMSETRWTMAIGTADFNQDGWTDLYMANDFGPDDLYLSKKGESFENIKGDMFGTIGRDTYKGMNATIIDFDQNGWMDMYVSNVHHALQAEGSLLWSFRPNPEDSFHPIIEEKATYTGAINEDRFGWGAGAGDFNNDGLIDLAQANGMVDDAFDKKFDKCPDYWYINEKIARSPPQIHRYINNWGDIRGTCIHGHEKNKLYMNRGTDHHPQFVDVADTIGMDQKGNWRGMAVADFDNDGRLDLIATSLYRDPLVFHNKKTDFEGNWIGLDIVSTKSECNREAVGSRVIVQFWDSTGVLKRLVQEKVVVNGFSAQSDRRLHFGLGPNVKLDRIIVNWCGKELKEYSAFSINKYHQIAY
;
A
#
# COMPACT_ATOMS: atom_id res chain seq x y z
N MET A 1 -22.55 -16.16 -54.27
CA MET A 1 -22.52 -16.54 -52.84
C MET A 1 -21.59 -17.72 -52.56
N ALA A 2 -21.73 -18.85 -53.26
CA ALA A 2 -20.85 -20.02 -53.08
C ALA A 2 -19.35 -19.75 -53.38
N GLU A 3 -19.03 -18.97 -54.42
CA GLU A 3 -17.63 -18.56 -54.71
C GLU A 3 -17.06 -17.61 -53.65
N ALA A 4 -17.87 -16.68 -53.13
CA ALA A 4 -17.44 -15.78 -52.05
C ALA A 4 -17.15 -16.57 -50.76
N ILE A 5 -17.96 -17.59 -50.45
CA ILE A 5 -17.75 -18.50 -49.31
C ILE A 5 -16.51 -19.37 -49.54
N SER A 6 -16.30 -19.89 -50.75
CA SER A 6 -15.10 -20.65 -51.12
C SER A 6 -13.82 -19.82 -51.00
N LEU A 7 -13.85 -18.57 -51.49
CA LEU A 7 -12.73 -17.64 -51.40
C LEU A 7 -12.45 -17.24 -49.95
N ALA A 8 -13.49 -17.00 -49.15
CA ALA A 8 -13.37 -16.75 -47.73
C ALA A 8 -12.78 -17.96 -46.96
N LEU A 9 -13.23 -19.19 -47.27
CA LEU A 9 -12.69 -20.43 -46.68
C LEU A 9 -11.24 -20.70 -47.11
N LYS A 10 -10.87 -20.34 -48.34
CA LYS A 10 -9.49 -20.46 -48.84
C LYS A 10 -8.56 -19.44 -48.15
N ARG A 11 -8.99 -18.18 -48.05
CA ARG A 11 -8.29 -17.15 -47.27
C ARG A 11 -8.18 -17.51 -45.79
N TYR A 12 -9.23 -18.09 -45.20
CA TYR A 12 -9.22 -18.59 -43.82
C TYR A 12 -8.24 -19.75 -43.61
N LYS A 13 -8.08 -20.64 -44.61
CA LYS A 13 -7.06 -21.70 -44.60
C LYS A 13 -5.63 -21.18 -44.73
N GLU A 14 -5.40 -20.04 -45.37
CA GLU A 14 -4.07 -19.41 -45.52
C GLU A 14 -3.71 -18.46 -44.36
N PHE A 15 -4.69 -18.06 -43.55
CA PHE A 15 -4.48 -17.16 -42.41
C PHE A 15 -3.59 -17.80 -41.33
N ASP A 16 -2.55 -17.06 -40.89
CA ASP A 16 -1.68 -17.44 -39.76
C ASP A 16 -2.41 -17.14 -38.44
N PRO A 17 -2.77 -18.16 -37.66
CA PRO A 17 -3.55 -18.00 -36.43
C PRO A 17 -2.87 -17.12 -35.38
N ARG A 18 -1.55 -16.90 -35.47
CA ARG A 18 -0.79 -16.04 -34.55
C ARG A 18 -1.24 -14.58 -34.59
N TYR A 19 -1.76 -14.09 -35.72
CA TYR A 19 -2.28 -12.71 -35.79
C TYR A 19 -3.58 -12.52 -35.00
N VAL A 20 -4.47 -13.52 -34.98
CA VAL A 20 -5.69 -13.46 -34.16
C VAL A 20 -5.32 -13.40 -32.68
N VAL A 21 -4.38 -14.26 -32.27
CA VAL A 21 -3.85 -14.27 -30.90
C VAL A 21 -3.23 -12.92 -30.55
N LEU A 22 -2.42 -12.35 -31.44
CA LEU A 22 -1.81 -11.05 -31.19
C LEU A 22 -2.86 -9.94 -31.03
N ILE A 23 -3.80 -9.84 -31.97
CA ILE A 23 -4.86 -8.83 -31.93
C ILE A 23 -5.60 -8.91 -30.60
N LEU A 24 -5.94 -10.12 -30.16
CA LEU A 24 -6.64 -10.32 -28.90
C LEU A 24 -5.81 -9.90 -27.69
N LEU A 25 -4.53 -10.27 -27.62
CA LEU A 25 -3.66 -9.87 -26.50
C LEU A 25 -3.47 -8.34 -26.49
N VAL A 26 -3.30 -7.70 -27.64
CA VAL A 26 -3.22 -6.23 -27.74
C VAL A 26 -4.53 -5.61 -27.29
N SER A 27 -5.68 -6.10 -27.76
CA SER A 27 -7.00 -5.60 -27.33
C SER A 27 -7.21 -5.74 -25.82
N TYR A 28 -6.74 -6.82 -25.20
CA TYR A 28 -6.82 -7.00 -23.75
C TYR A 28 -5.91 -6.04 -22.99
N ASN A 29 -4.70 -5.76 -23.49
CA ASN A 29 -3.83 -4.74 -22.89
C ASN A 29 -4.44 -3.34 -23.00
N VAL A 30 -4.98 -2.99 -24.17
CA VAL A 30 -5.64 -1.70 -24.40
C VAL A 30 -6.85 -1.55 -23.49
N LEU A 31 -7.75 -2.54 -23.49
CA LEU A 31 -8.91 -2.56 -22.59
C LEU A 31 -8.50 -2.55 -21.11
N GLY A 32 -7.43 -3.28 -20.79
CA GLY A 32 -6.83 -3.35 -19.47
C GLY A 32 -6.48 -1.97 -18.92
N ILE A 33 -5.66 -1.21 -19.65
CA ILE A 33 -5.19 0.11 -19.22
C ILE A 33 -6.31 1.16 -19.28
N THR A 34 -7.21 1.09 -20.27
CA THR A 34 -8.21 2.15 -20.51
C THR A 34 -9.52 1.97 -19.74
N VAL A 35 -9.97 0.74 -19.55
CA VAL A 35 -11.32 0.46 -19.00
C VAL A 35 -11.23 -0.35 -17.69
N LEU A 36 -10.29 -1.30 -17.60
CA LEU A 36 -10.24 -2.21 -16.46
C LEU A 36 -9.30 -1.76 -15.33
N GLY A 37 -8.51 -0.71 -15.55
CA GLY A 37 -7.61 -0.16 -14.53
C GLY A 37 -6.40 -1.05 -14.25
N PHE A 38 -5.77 -1.62 -15.27
CA PHE A 38 -4.53 -2.38 -15.07
C PHE A 38 -3.46 -1.48 -14.47
N ASN A 39 -2.70 -2.05 -13.53
CA ASN A 39 -1.54 -1.42 -12.90
C ASN A 39 -0.34 -1.39 -13.87
N ARG A 40 -0.48 -0.70 -15.01
CA ARG A 40 0.55 -0.62 -16.06
C ARG A 40 0.43 0.66 -16.86
N SER A 41 1.56 1.28 -17.18
CA SER A 41 1.63 2.40 -18.12
C SER A 41 1.85 1.92 -19.56
N TRP A 42 1.56 2.81 -20.52
CA TRP A 42 1.90 2.58 -21.93
C TRP A 42 3.40 2.39 -22.12
N ASP A 43 4.21 3.15 -21.37
CA ASP A 43 5.67 3.06 -21.44
C ASP A 43 6.17 1.68 -21.03
N GLN A 44 5.61 1.11 -19.95
CA GLN A 44 5.95 -0.26 -19.55
C GLN A 44 5.59 -1.29 -20.62
N ILE A 45 4.44 -1.16 -21.29
CA ILE A 45 4.08 -2.05 -22.40
C ILE A 45 5.06 -1.90 -23.57
N ILE A 46 5.38 -0.66 -23.95
CA ILE A 46 6.30 -0.34 -25.05
C ILE A 46 7.69 -0.89 -24.75
N VAL A 47 8.23 -0.62 -23.55
CA VAL A 47 9.54 -1.11 -23.11
C VAL A 47 9.57 -2.64 -23.11
N THR A 48 8.54 -3.31 -22.59
CA THR A 48 8.45 -4.78 -22.60
C THR A 48 8.50 -5.32 -24.03
N ALA A 49 7.74 -4.72 -24.94
CA ALA A 49 7.62 -5.17 -26.32
C ALA A 49 8.89 -4.92 -27.14
N LEU A 50 9.44 -3.70 -27.06
CA LEU A 50 10.68 -3.33 -27.75
C LEU A 50 11.83 -4.19 -27.26
N SER A 51 11.99 -4.35 -25.94
CA SER A 51 13.05 -5.17 -25.36
C SER A 51 12.96 -6.63 -25.80
N ALA A 52 11.74 -7.19 -25.88
CA ALA A 52 11.56 -8.57 -26.35
C ALA A 52 11.96 -8.74 -27.82
N VAL A 53 11.58 -7.79 -28.68
CA VAL A 53 11.91 -7.82 -30.11
C VAL A 53 13.41 -7.62 -30.33
N LEU A 54 14.02 -6.66 -29.62
CA LEU A 54 15.45 -6.39 -29.70
C LEU A 54 16.27 -7.58 -29.21
N LEU A 55 15.94 -8.14 -28.04
CA LEU A 55 16.65 -9.29 -27.48
C LEU A 55 16.54 -10.52 -28.37
N GLN A 56 15.35 -10.80 -28.92
CA GLN A 56 15.19 -11.93 -29.84
C GLN A 56 15.96 -11.70 -31.15
N SER A 57 15.96 -10.46 -31.67
CA SER A 57 16.69 -10.11 -32.89
C SER A 57 18.19 -10.25 -32.69
N PHE A 58 18.70 -9.82 -31.53
CA PHE A 58 20.09 -10.03 -31.12
C PHE A 58 20.47 -11.52 -31.11
N TYR A 59 19.67 -12.38 -30.48
CA TYR A 59 19.93 -13.83 -30.48
C TYR A 59 19.80 -14.47 -31.86
N ASP A 60 18.83 -14.04 -32.68
CA ASP A 60 18.66 -14.54 -34.05
C ASP A 60 19.84 -14.17 -34.95
N ILE A 61 20.35 -12.93 -34.87
CA ILE A 61 21.56 -12.51 -35.58
C ILE A 61 22.77 -13.31 -35.09
N THR A 62 22.97 -13.37 -33.77
CA THR A 62 24.14 -14.00 -33.15
C THR A 62 24.21 -15.51 -33.41
N PHE A 63 23.07 -16.21 -33.35
CA PHE A 63 23.06 -17.68 -33.43
C PHE A 63 22.60 -18.24 -34.77
N LYS A 64 21.93 -17.45 -35.61
CA LYS A 64 21.38 -17.92 -36.90
C LYS A 64 21.81 -17.05 -38.09
N GLY A 65 22.52 -15.94 -37.88
CA GLY A 65 22.98 -15.03 -38.92
C GLY A 65 21.87 -14.25 -39.65
N ARG A 66 20.62 -14.31 -39.17
CA ARG A 66 19.47 -13.64 -39.77
C ARG A 66 18.35 -13.45 -38.74
N VAL A 67 17.60 -12.35 -38.86
CA VAL A 67 16.38 -12.11 -38.08
C VAL A 67 15.26 -12.98 -38.63
N ASN A 68 14.65 -13.85 -37.82
CA ASN A 68 13.63 -14.78 -38.32
C ASN A 68 12.18 -14.40 -37.98
N ALA A 69 11.88 -13.83 -36.79
CA ALA A 69 10.48 -13.56 -36.44
C ALA A 69 10.25 -12.59 -35.25
N ALA A 70 10.07 -11.30 -35.52
CA ALA A 70 9.64 -10.32 -34.50
C ALA A 70 8.25 -10.66 -33.90
N LEU A 71 7.35 -11.25 -34.70
CA LEU A 71 5.97 -11.56 -34.30
C LEU A 71 5.90 -12.47 -33.06
N SER A 72 6.79 -13.46 -32.94
CA SER A 72 6.78 -14.37 -31.79
C SER A 72 7.26 -13.70 -30.50
N ALA A 73 8.24 -12.78 -30.59
CA ALA A 73 8.67 -11.99 -29.44
C ALA A 73 7.55 -11.07 -28.98
N PHE A 74 6.88 -10.42 -29.93
CA PHE A 74 5.80 -9.47 -29.67
C PHE A 74 4.56 -10.15 -29.03
N ILE A 75 4.17 -11.34 -29.48
CA ILE A 75 3.10 -12.12 -28.82
C ILE A 75 3.50 -12.49 -27.39
N THR A 76 4.75 -12.93 -27.18
CA THR A 76 5.25 -13.25 -25.84
C THR A 76 5.22 -12.03 -24.93
N SER A 77 5.67 -10.85 -25.38
CA SER A 77 5.66 -9.64 -24.57
C SER A 77 4.25 -9.18 -24.25
N MET A 78 3.30 -9.21 -25.19
CA MET A 78 1.89 -8.86 -24.89
C MET A 78 1.27 -9.81 -23.87
N GLY A 79 1.65 -11.10 -23.89
CA GLY A 79 1.26 -12.04 -22.84
C GLY A 79 1.83 -11.66 -21.47
N LEU A 80 3.14 -11.37 -21.40
CA LEU A 80 3.78 -10.90 -20.16
C LEU A 80 3.13 -9.61 -19.63
N CYS A 81 2.72 -8.70 -20.53
CA CYS A 81 1.97 -7.48 -20.21
C CYS A 81 0.57 -7.71 -19.64
N ILE A 82 0.03 -8.92 -19.71
CA ILE A 82 -1.26 -9.27 -19.10
C ILE A 82 -1.08 -10.09 -17.83
N LEU A 83 0.03 -10.83 -17.72
CA LEU A 83 0.19 -11.90 -16.73
C LEU A 83 0.95 -11.50 -15.48
N LEU A 84 1.71 -10.42 -15.55
CA LEU A 84 2.55 -9.93 -14.46
C LEU A 84 2.01 -8.61 -13.88
N ASN A 85 2.64 -8.11 -12.84
CA ASN A 85 2.53 -6.74 -12.40
C ASN A 85 3.93 -6.32 -11.96
N TYR A 86 4.25 -5.04 -12.09
CA TYR A 86 5.56 -4.51 -11.74
C TYR A 86 5.35 -3.26 -10.88
N GLY A 87 6.28 -2.96 -9.98
CA GLY A 87 6.34 -1.61 -9.39
C GLY A 87 6.46 -0.53 -10.49
N HIS A 88 6.29 0.75 -10.14
CA HIS A 88 6.22 1.90 -11.06
C HIS A 88 7.49 2.16 -11.92
N SER A 89 8.45 1.24 -11.95
CA SER A 89 9.69 1.32 -12.69
C SER A 89 9.56 0.83 -14.15
N LEU A 90 10.42 1.40 -15.01
CA LEU A 90 10.59 0.99 -16.41
C LEU A 90 11.64 -0.12 -16.63
N TYR A 91 12.40 -0.51 -15.60
CA TYR A 91 13.47 -1.53 -15.73
C TYR A 91 13.03 -2.94 -15.28
N TYR A 92 12.10 -3.07 -14.32
CA TYR A 92 11.57 -4.39 -13.93
C TYR A 92 10.95 -5.20 -15.08
N PRO A 93 10.27 -4.60 -16.07
CA PRO A 93 9.76 -5.34 -17.22
C PRO A 93 10.85 -6.05 -18.05
N LEU A 94 12.12 -5.69 -17.92
CA LEU A 94 13.23 -6.32 -18.64
C LEU A 94 13.51 -7.75 -18.14
N VAL A 95 13.26 -8.02 -16.85
CA VAL A 95 13.52 -9.33 -16.23
C VAL A 95 12.67 -10.45 -16.84
N PRO A 96 11.32 -10.36 -16.90
CA PRO A 96 10.50 -11.39 -17.52
C PRO A 96 10.75 -11.52 -19.02
N VAL A 97 11.09 -10.42 -19.70
CA VAL A 97 11.49 -10.44 -21.10
C VAL A 97 12.76 -11.27 -21.29
N PHE A 98 13.78 -11.04 -20.46
CA PHE A 98 15.03 -11.78 -20.51
C PHE A 98 14.78 -13.28 -20.33
N PHE A 99 14.04 -13.68 -19.29
CA PHE A 99 13.74 -15.09 -19.05
C PHE A 99 12.89 -15.72 -20.16
N ALA A 100 11.85 -15.03 -20.61
CA ALA A 100 10.97 -15.54 -21.64
C ALA A 100 11.70 -15.75 -22.98
N ILE A 101 12.40 -14.73 -23.46
CA ILE A 101 13.07 -14.80 -24.76
C ILE A 101 14.29 -15.71 -24.70
N SER A 102 15.10 -15.65 -23.66
CA SER A 102 16.28 -16.51 -23.51
C SER A 102 15.89 -17.99 -23.42
N SER A 103 14.74 -18.32 -22.83
CA SER A 103 14.26 -19.71 -22.76
C SER A 103 14.10 -20.38 -24.13
N LYS A 104 13.80 -19.61 -25.19
CA LYS A 104 13.68 -20.13 -26.58
C LYS A 104 14.99 -20.68 -27.13
N TYR A 105 16.11 -20.20 -26.61
CA TYR A 105 17.46 -20.56 -27.07
C TYR A 105 18.17 -21.45 -26.04
N PHE A 106 17.79 -21.33 -24.77
CA PHE A 106 18.40 -22.05 -23.65
C PHE A 106 17.78 -23.43 -23.39
N PHE A 107 16.48 -23.63 -23.63
CA PHE A 107 15.83 -24.92 -23.39
C PHE A 107 15.34 -25.51 -24.71
N THR A 108 16.25 -26.15 -25.46
CA THR A 108 15.92 -26.70 -26.78
C THR A 108 16.21 -28.18 -26.92
N LEU A 109 15.30 -28.90 -27.57
CA LEU A 109 15.46 -30.29 -27.98
C LEU A 109 15.38 -30.35 -29.51
N ARG A 110 16.39 -30.93 -30.16
CA ARG A 110 16.53 -30.96 -31.64
C ARG A 110 16.40 -29.56 -32.27
N GLY A 111 16.98 -28.54 -31.62
CA GLY A 111 16.96 -27.15 -32.08
C GLY A 111 15.61 -26.43 -31.95
N ARG A 112 14.60 -27.05 -31.32
CA ARG A 112 13.29 -26.43 -31.02
C ARG A 112 13.12 -26.20 -29.54
N HIS A 113 12.55 -25.06 -29.15
CA HIS A 113 12.26 -24.76 -27.76
C HIS A 113 11.20 -25.72 -27.21
N THR A 114 11.34 -26.12 -25.94
CA THR A 114 10.44 -27.10 -25.31
C THR A 114 9.45 -26.49 -24.33
N PHE A 115 9.66 -25.24 -23.92
CA PHE A 115 8.82 -24.53 -22.96
C PHE A 115 8.08 -23.38 -23.63
N ASN A 116 6.87 -23.11 -23.14
CA ASN A 116 6.18 -21.87 -23.48
C ASN A 116 7.02 -20.68 -22.95
N PRO A 117 7.43 -19.74 -23.81
CA PRO A 117 8.30 -18.63 -23.42
C PRO A 117 7.69 -17.74 -22.33
N ALA A 118 6.40 -17.40 -22.44
CA ALA A 118 5.73 -16.54 -21.47
C ALA A 118 5.62 -17.24 -20.11
N LEU A 119 5.28 -18.54 -20.10
CA LEU A 119 5.23 -19.34 -18.87
C LEU A 119 6.59 -19.37 -18.16
N MET A 120 7.69 -19.53 -18.91
CA MET A 120 9.04 -19.51 -18.33
C MET A 120 9.40 -18.11 -17.81
N GLY A 121 9.04 -17.05 -18.56
CA GLY A 121 9.21 -15.67 -18.13
C GLY A 121 8.51 -15.38 -16.81
N VAL A 122 7.25 -15.79 -16.68
CA VAL A 122 6.47 -15.65 -15.45
C VAL A 122 7.14 -16.41 -14.30
N VAL A 123 7.34 -17.72 -14.43
CA VAL A 123 7.83 -18.55 -13.32
C VAL A 123 9.23 -18.14 -12.85
N LEU A 124 10.17 -17.88 -13.77
CA LEU A 124 11.52 -17.48 -13.36
C LEU A 124 11.55 -16.08 -12.76
N SER A 125 10.70 -15.16 -13.22
CA SER A 125 10.61 -13.83 -12.58
C SER A 125 10.11 -13.97 -11.15
N LEU A 126 8.98 -14.66 -10.93
CA LEU A 126 8.43 -14.88 -9.59
C LEU A 126 9.40 -15.56 -8.62
N LEU A 127 10.31 -16.40 -9.13
CA LEU A 127 11.31 -17.08 -8.29
C LEU A 127 12.53 -16.20 -7.97
N ILE A 128 12.85 -15.21 -8.83
CA ILE A 128 14.11 -14.46 -8.77
C ILE A 128 13.91 -13.04 -8.26
N THR A 129 12.82 -12.37 -8.65
CA THR A 129 12.51 -10.99 -8.24
C THR A 129 11.64 -10.92 -7.00
N GLN A 130 11.35 -12.06 -6.37
CA GLN A 130 10.52 -12.18 -5.17
C GLN A 130 9.20 -11.41 -5.30
N ASP A 131 9.05 -10.29 -4.60
CA ASP A 131 7.86 -9.46 -4.46
C ASP A 131 7.83 -8.21 -5.35
N PHE A 132 8.91 -7.89 -6.07
CA PHE A 132 8.95 -6.76 -7.03
C PHE A 132 8.19 -7.02 -8.35
N ILE A 133 7.91 -8.29 -8.64
CA ILE A 133 7.09 -8.72 -9.77
C ILE A 133 6.09 -9.73 -9.22
N SER A 134 4.81 -9.39 -9.29
CA SER A 134 3.73 -10.32 -8.96
C SER A 134 3.05 -10.82 -10.24
N PRO A 135 2.22 -11.88 -10.18
CA PRO A 135 1.29 -12.16 -11.26
C PRO A 135 0.17 -11.12 -11.24
N ALA A 136 -0.37 -10.82 -12.41
CA ALA A 136 -1.52 -9.93 -12.55
C ALA A 136 -2.66 -10.38 -11.62
N PRO A 137 -3.04 -9.54 -10.64
CA PRO A 137 -4.07 -9.90 -9.70
C PRO A 137 -5.41 -10.15 -10.38
N ALA A 138 -6.20 -11.08 -9.84
CA ALA A 138 -7.53 -11.35 -10.37
C ALA A 138 -8.48 -10.14 -10.25
N TYR A 139 -8.25 -9.24 -9.29
CA TYR A 139 -9.06 -8.03 -9.11
C TYR A 139 -8.90 -7.00 -10.23
N GLN A 140 -7.78 -6.98 -10.96
CA GLN A 140 -7.54 -6.05 -12.09
C GLN A 140 -8.56 -6.20 -13.24
N TRP A 141 -9.47 -7.16 -13.14
CA TRP A 141 -10.45 -7.48 -14.16
C TRP A 141 -11.89 -7.16 -13.71
N ASN A 142 -12.07 -6.48 -12.58
CA ASN A 142 -13.34 -5.89 -12.15
C ASN A 142 -14.55 -6.87 -12.11
N GLY A 143 -14.31 -8.12 -11.70
CA GLY A 143 -15.34 -9.13 -11.45
C GLY A 143 -16.03 -9.70 -12.71
N ILE A 144 -17.24 -10.27 -12.52
CA ILE A 144 -17.94 -11.14 -13.51
C ILE A 144 -18.22 -10.43 -14.86
N GLY A 145 -18.23 -9.09 -14.93
CA GLY A 145 -18.31 -8.36 -16.20
C GLY A 145 -17.19 -8.74 -17.19
N ALA A 146 -15.97 -8.96 -16.70
CA ALA A 146 -14.85 -9.44 -17.51
C ALA A 146 -14.90 -10.95 -17.80
N PHE A 147 -15.65 -11.75 -17.02
CA PHE A 147 -15.83 -13.19 -17.29
C PHE A 147 -16.44 -13.41 -18.68
N GLY A 148 -17.35 -12.54 -19.13
CA GLY A 148 -17.90 -12.56 -20.50
C GLY A 148 -16.84 -12.44 -21.60
N ILE A 149 -15.78 -11.68 -21.35
CA ILE A 149 -14.66 -11.47 -22.27
C ILE A 149 -13.79 -12.75 -22.35
N PHE A 150 -13.63 -13.45 -21.22
CA PHE A 150 -12.89 -14.71 -21.16
C PHE A 150 -13.69 -15.92 -21.62
N ILE A 151 -15.03 -15.87 -21.64
CA ILE A 151 -15.86 -16.91 -22.27
C ILE A 151 -15.63 -16.95 -23.80
N ALA A 152 -15.26 -15.83 -24.42
CA ALA A 152 -14.95 -15.79 -25.85
C ALA A 152 -13.65 -16.54 -26.20
N MET A 153 -12.67 -16.63 -25.30
CA MET A 153 -11.39 -17.34 -25.50
C MET A 153 -11.56 -18.84 -25.78
N PRO A 154 -12.25 -19.63 -24.92
CA PRO A 154 -12.61 -21.01 -25.21
C PRO A 154 -13.34 -21.14 -26.56
N ALA A 155 -14.30 -20.26 -26.84
CA ALA A 155 -15.05 -20.29 -28.09
C ALA A 155 -14.17 -20.02 -29.33
N ILE A 156 -13.19 -19.12 -29.26
CA ILE A 156 -12.28 -18.89 -30.40
C ILE A 156 -11.35 -20.09 -30.59
N LEU A 157 -10.78 -20.63 -29.50
CA LEU A 157 -9.81 -21.74 -29.57
C LEU A 157 -10.43 -23.08 -29.96
N PHE A 158 -11.65 -23.40 -29.49
CA PHE A 158 -12.33 -24.63 -29.86
C PHE A 158 -12.83 -24.61 -31.32
N PHE A 159 -13.09 -23.41 -31.87
CA PHE A 159 -13.56 -23.26 -33.23
C PHE A 159 -12.45 -22.91 -34.25
N MET A 160 -11.19 -22.74 -33.81
CA MET A 160 -10.03 -22.64 -34.70
C MET A 160 -9.51 -24.05 -35.09
N PRO A 161 -9.77 -24.52 -36.32
CA PRO A 161 -9.52 -25.92 -36.69
C PRO A 161 -8.05 -26.33 -36.76
N LYS A 162 -7.10 -25.38 -36.64
CA LYS A 162 -5.66 -25.63 -36.76
C LYS A 162 -4.94 -25.97 -35.44
N ILE A 163 -5.52 -25.71 -34.27
CA ILE A 163 -4.78 -25.82 -32.98
C ILE A 163 -4.90 -27.23 -32.37
N ASN A 164 -6.03 -27.92 -32.51
CA ASN A 164 -6.26 -29.33 -32.09
C ASN A 164 -5.67 -29.69 -30.72
N ARG A 165 -6.09 -28.98 -29.66
CA ARG A 165 -5.71 -29.21 -28.25
C ARG A 165 -6.88 -29.49 -27.31
N THR A 166 -8.07 -29.76 -27.85
CA THR A 166 -9.28 -30.03 -27.06
C THR A 166 -9.10 -31.14 -26.01
N PRO A 167 -8.47 -32.31 -26.31
CA PRO A 167 -8.25 -33.35 -25.30
C PRO A 167 -7.38 -32.90 -24.11
N LEU A 168 -6.38 -32.06 -24.36
CA LEU A 168 -5.52 -31.49 -23.32
C LEU A 168 -6.34 -30.61 -22.37
N VAL A 169 -7.11 -29.69 -22.94
CA VAL A 169 -7.93 -28.73 -22.16
C VAL A 169 -8.99 -29.46 -21.35
N LEU A 170 -9.74 -30.38 -21.97
CA LEU A 170 -10.83 -31.10 -21.27
C LEU A 170 -10.31 -32.00 -20.15
N SER A 171 -9.18 -32.68 -20.34
CA SER A 171 -8.58 -33.50 -19.29
C SER A 171 -8.06 -32.66 -18.12
N PHE A 172 -7.38 -31.54 -18.41
CA PHE A 172 -6.96 -30.59 -17.39
C PHE A 172 -8.17 -30.05 -16.61
N LEU A 173 -9.19 -29.49 -17.28
CA LEU A 173 -10.37 -28.94 -16.63
C LEU A 173 -11.13 -29.98 -15.79
N GLY A 174 -11.27 -31.20 -16.29
CA GLY A 174 -11.94 -32.28 -15.57
C GLY A 174 -11.23 -32.65 -14.27
N VAL A 175 -9.93 -32.91 -14.31
CA VAL A 175 -9.13 -33.26 -13.12
C VAL A 175 -8.99 -32.06 -12.17
N PHE A 176 -8.79 -30.86 -12.71
CA PHE A 176 -8.68 -29.62 -11.94
C PHE A 176 -9.99 -29.29 -11.21
N THR A 177 -11.14 -29.50 -11.83
CA THR A 177 -12.44 -29.31 -11.15
C THR A 177 -12.62 -30.33 -10.02
N LEU A 178 -12.30 -31.60 -10.27
CA LEU A 178 -12.40 -32.65 -9.24
C LEU A 178 -11.50 -32.37 -8.03
N GLN A 179 -10.25 -31.95 -8.26
CA GLN A 179 -9.34 -31.64 -7.15
C GLN A 179 -9.74 -30.37 -6.40
N ILE A 180 -10.32 -29.35 -7.07
CA ILE A 180 -10.92 -28.19 -6.37
C ILE A 180 -12.09 -28.63 -5.51
N ILE A 181 -13.04 -29.43 -6.03
CA ILE A 181 -14.17 -29.93 -5.24
C ILE A 181 -13.68 -30.67 -3.99
N LEU A 182 -12.71 -31.58 -4.17
CA LEU A 182 -12.10 -32.31 -3.07
C LEU A 182 -11.51 -31.34 -2.03
N ARG A 183 -10.69 -30.38 -2.48
CA ARG A 183 -10.06 -29.39 -1.58
C ARG A 183 -11.11 -28.55 -0.86
N SER A 184 -12.12 -28.04 -1.56
CA SER A 184 -13.20 -27.24 -0.98
C SER A 184 -13.98 -28.02 0.09
N ILE A 185 -14.12 -29.35 -0.06
CA ILE A 185 -14.72 -30.20 0.97
C ILE A 185 -13.78 -30.38 2.18
N LEU A 186 -12.48 -30.60 1.93
CA LEU A 186 -11.49 -30.87 2.98
C LEU A 186 -11.23 -29.65 3.87
N ILE A 187 -11.15 -28.44 3.29
CA ILE A 187 -10.77 -27.23 4.03
C ILE A 187 -11.97 -26.33 4.40
N LYS A 188 -13.21 -26.80 4.21
CA LYS A 188 -14.44 -26.01 4.45
C LYS A 188 -14.55 -25.39 5.85
N HIS A 189 -13.85 -25.97 6.83
CA HIS A 189 -13.81 -25.48 8.20
C HIS A 189 -12.90 -24.26 8.38
N TYR A 190 -12.00 -24.01 7.44
CA TYR A 190 -11.06 -22.88 7.41
C TYR A 190 -11.42 -21.85 6.33
N LEU A 191 -11.94 -22.31 5.19
CA LEU A 191 -12.30 -21.46 4.05
C LEU A 191 -13.63 -21.95 3.46
N PRO A 192 -14.65 -21.08 3.31
CA PRO A 192 -15.95 -21.48 2.77
C PRO A 192 -15.87 -22.09 1.37
N PHE A 193 -16.73 -23.08 1.10
CA PHE A 193 -16.75 -23.83 -0.17
C PHE A 193 -16.87 -22.90 -1.38
N ASN A 194 -17.81 -21.94 -1.30
CA ASN A 194 -18.10 -21.00 -2.38
C ASN A 194 -16.89 -20.14 -2.72
N THR A 195 -16.14 -19.69 -1.71
CA THR A 195 -14.94 -18.86 -1.87
C THR A 195 -13.88 -19.58 -2.69
N LEU A 196 -13.53 -20.82 -2.32
CA LEU A 196 -12.50 -21.56 -3.04
C LEU A 196 -12.96 -21.99 -4.44
N PHE A 197 -14.20 -22.51 -4.54
CA PHE A 197 -14.71 -23.08 -5.78
C PHE A 197 -14.94 -22.02 -6.86
N PHE A 198 -15.68 -20.96 -6.54
CA PHE A 198 -16.00 -19.92 -7.52
C PHE A 198 -14.84 -18.93 -7.72
N GLY A 199 -14.07 -18.62 -6.67
CA GLY A 199 -12.92 -17.71 -6.79
C GLY A 199 -11.85 -18.23 -7.76
N THR A 200 -11.57 -19.54 -7.74
CA THR A 200 -10.53 -20.11 -8.61
C THR A 200 -10.97 -20.15 -10.08
N LEU A 201 -12.20 -20.61 -10.35
CA LEU A 201 -12.72 -20.81 -11.71
C LEU A 201 -13.07 -19.51 -12.45
N THR A 202 -13.17 -18.40 -11.73
CA THR A 202 -13.45 -17.08 -12.32
C THR A 202 -12.19 -16.24 -12.55
N SER A 203 -11.00 -16.75 -12.19
CA SER A 203 -9.75 -15.98 -12.27
C SER A 203 -9.17 -15.91 -13.70
N PRO A 204 -8.83 -14.71 -14.22
CA PRO A 204 -8.24 -14.54 -15.55
C PRO A 204 -6.89 -15.24 -15.81
N PRO A 205 -5.94 -15.30 -14.84
CA PRO A 205 -4.71 -16.07 -15.01
C PRO A 205 -4.97 -17.55 -15.30
N PHE A 206 -6.03 -18.13 -14.71
CA PHE A 206 -6.43 -19.50 -14.99
C PHE A 206 -6.85 -19.69 -16.47
N PHE A 207 -7.60 -18.74 -17.04
CA PHE A 207 -7.98 -18.79 -18.46
C PHE A 207 -6.77 -18.67 -19.37
N LEU A 208 -5.88 -17.70 -19.14
CA LEU A 208 -4.68 -17.51 -19.96
C LEU A 208 -3.74 -18.73 -19.87
N PHE A 209 -3.57 -19.31 -18.69
CA PHE A 209 -2.81 -20.55 -18.54
C PHE A 209 -3.42 -21.70 -19.34
N THR A 210 -4.72 -21.94 -19.16
CA THR A 210 -5.45 -23.08 -19.74
C THR A 210 -5.57 -23.00 -21.26
N PHE A 211 -5.87 -21.81 -21.77
CA PHE A 211 -6.26 -21.62 -23.17
C PHE A 211 -5.14 -21.07 -24.05
N PHE A 212 -4.11 -20.43 -23.47
CA PHE A 212 -3.01 -19.84 -24.23
C PHE A 212 -1.65 -20.48 -23.94
N MET A 213 -1.32 -20.79 -22.68
CA MET A 213 0.01 -21.32 -22.36
C MET A 213 0.16 -22.81 -22.64
N ILE A 214 -0.70 -23.65 -22.06
CA ILE A 214 -0.57 -25.12 -22.19
C ILE A 214 -0.98 -25.62 -23.58
N THR A 215 -1.74 -24.83 -24.33
CA THR A 215 -2.23 -25.16 -25.68
C THR A 215 -1.28 -24.76 -26.79
N ASP A 216 -0.16 -24.09 -26.49
CA ASP A 216 0.83 -23.68 -27.49
C ASP A 216 1.31 -24.90 -28.31
N PRO A 217 1.03 -24.95 -29.63
CA PRO A 217 1.35 -26.11 -30.45
C PRO A 217 2.83 -26.46 -30.51
N ALA A 218 3.72 -25.49 -30.31
CA ALA A 218 5.17 -25.71 -30.36
C ALA A 218 5.67 -26.53 -29.15
N THR A 219 4.98 -26.44 -28.02
CA THR A 219 5.48 -26.91 -26.72
C THR A 219 4.59 -28.00 -26.09
N SER A 220 3.36 -28.15 -26.60
CA SER A 220 2.38 -29.15 -26.14
C SER A 220 2.41 -30.46 -26.96
N PRO A 221 1.95 -31.59 -26.38
CA PRO A 221 1.91 -32.87 -27.09
C PRO A 221 0.95 -32.89 -28.30
N ASN A 222 1.32 -33.66 -29.33
CA ASN A 222 0.50 -33.80 -30.54
C ASN A 222 -0.53 -34.94 -30.47
N GLY A 223 -0.20 -36.05 -29.80
CA GLY A 223 -1.08 -37.22 -29.72
C GLY A 223 -2.21 -37.03 -28.70
N LYS A 224 -3.43 -37.48 -29.02
CA LYS A 224 -4.59 -37.38 -28.12
C LYS A 224 -4.33 -37.99 -26.74
N LYS A 225 -3.70 -39.17 -26.70
CA LYS A 225 -3.35 -39.87 -25.45
C LYS A 225 -2.35 -39.06 -24.62
N ASP A 226 -1.31 -38.54 -25.25
CA ASP A 226 -0.28 -37.74 -24.57
C ASP A 226 -0.84 -36.40 -24.08
N GLN A 227 -1.78 -35.81 -24.82
CA GLN A 227 -2.52 -34.62 -24.40
C GLN A 227 -3.35 -34.89 -23.14
N ILE A 228 -4.09 -36.01 -23.10
CA ILE A 228 -4.87 -36.39 -21.91
C ILE A 228 -3.96 -36.59 -20.69
N ILE A 229 -2.84 -37.30 -20.87
CA ILE A 229 -1.86 -37.51 -19.79
C ILE A 229 -1.30 -36.17 -19.31
N ALA A 230 -0.91 -35.29 -20.24
CA ALA A 230 -0.37 -33.98 -19.88
C ALA A 230 -1.37 -33.13 -19.08
N GLY A 231 -2.62 -33.04 -19.52
CA GLY A 231 -3.65 -32.25 -18.84
C GLY A 231 -3.91 -32.78 -17.42
N SER A 232 -4.06 -34.10 -17.27
CA SER A 232 -4.25 -34.73 -15.96
C SER A 232 -3.04 -34.57 -15.04
N VAL A 233 -1.82 -34.76 -15.53
CA VAL A 233 -0.59 -34.64 -14.71
C VAL A 233 -0.37 -33.21 -14.24
N ILE A 234 -0.59 -32.22 -15.11
CA ILE A 234 -0.47 -30.80 -14.72
C ILE A 234 -1.47 -30.48 -13.58
N ALA A 235 -2.72 -30.92 -13.69
CA ALA A 235 -3.72 -30.71 -12.64
C ALA A 235 -3.39 -31.44 -11.32
N LEU A 236 -2.76 -32.61 -11.39
CA LEU A 236 -2.30 -33.34 -10.19
C LEU A 236 -1.07 -32.69 -9.54
N LEU A 237 -0.12 -32.17 -10.34
CA LEU A 237 1.01 -31.41 -9.83
C LEU A 237 0.54 -30.11 -9.16
N ASP A 238 -0.46 -29.43 -9.73
CA ASP A 238 -1.10 -28.28 -9.10
C ASP A 238 -1.66 -28.61 -7.71
N LEU A 239 -2.39 -29.73 -7.58
CA LEU A 239 -2.85 -30.24 -6.28
C LEU A 239 -1.69 -30.47 -5.31
N MET A 240 -0.56 -31.02 -5.76
CA MET A 240 0.61 -31.23 -4.90
C MET A 240 1.21 -29.91 -4.39
N PHE A 241 1.28 -28.87 -5.22
CA PHE A 241 1.79 -27.56 -4.78
C PHE A 241 0.86 -26.89 -3.76
N HIS A 242 -0.43 -27.20 -3.76
CA HIS A 242 -1.35 -26.73 -2.73
C HIS A 242 -1.14 -27.39 -1.37
N LEU A 243 -0.55 -28.59 -1.30
CA LEU A 243 -0.19 -29.24 -0.04
C LEU A 243 0.90 -28.48 0.72
N VAL A 244 1.71 -27.69 0.01
CA VAL A 244 2.75 -26.81 0.57
C VAL A 244 2.36 -25.33 0.51
N GLN A 245 1.07 -25.04 0.32
CA GLN A 245 0.50 -23.68 0.36
C GLN A 245 1.13 -22.67 -0.63
N SER A 246 1.55 -23.12 -1.81
CA SER A 246 2.05 -22.21 -2.83
C SER A 246 0.93 -21.35 -3.48
N TYR A 247 1.24 -20.10 -3.86
CA TYR A 247 0.29 -19.13 -4.45
C TYR A 247 0.04 -19.31 -5.96
N HIS A 248 1.04 -19.83 -6.70
CA HIS A 248 1.10 -19.82 -8.17
C HIS A 248 1.19 -21.23 -8.76
N THR A 249 0.48 -22.16 -8.11
CA THR A 249 0.57 -23.61 -8.26
C THR A 249 0.51 -24.11 -9.70
N PHE A 250 -0.43 -23.61 -10.51
CA PHE A 250 -0.60 -24.11 -11.88
C PHE A 250 0.51 -23.65 -12.83
N PHE A 251 1.09 -22.46 -12.61
CA PHE A 251 2.26 -22.02 -13.37
C PHE A 251 3.46 -22.93 -13.06
N TYR A 252 3.71 -23.21 -11.77
CA TYR A 252 4.76 -24.14 -11.35
C TYR A 252 4.50 -25.56 -11.84
N ALA A 253 3.25 -26.02 -11.85
CA ALA A 253 2.87 -27.33 -12.39
C ALA A 253 3.16 -27.43 -13.89
N GLY A 254 2.84 -26.38 -14.66
CA GLY A 254 3.14 -26.31 -16.09
C GLY A 254 4.64 -26.38 -16.39
N VAL A 255 5.46 -25.61 -15.68
CA VAL A 255 6.92 -25.65 -15.84
C VAL A 255 7.51 -26.97 -15.37
N SER A 256 7.03 -27.53 -14.25
CA SER A 256 7.50 -28.82 -13.73
C SER A 256 7.25 -29.96 -14.72
N PHE A 257 6.05 -30.02 -15.29
CA PHE A 257 5.73 -30.98 -16.35
C PHE A 257 6.59 -30.75 -17.61
N GLY A 258 6.76 -29.49 -18.01
CA GLY A 258 7.63 -29.09 -19.11
C GLY A 258 9.09 -29.55 -18.91
N MET A 259 9.61 -29.41 -17.69
CA MET A 259 10.97 -29.81 -17.31
C MET A 259 11.14 -31.31 -17.34
N TRP A 260 10.17 -32.07 -16.79
CA TRP A 260 10.17 -33.51 -16.92
C TRP A 260 10.19 -33.96 -18.39
N ARG A 261 9.38 -33.32 -19.25
CA ARG A 261 9.33 -33.63 -20.69
C ARG A 261 10.66 -33.31 -21.39
N PHE A 262 11.28 -32.17 -21.04
CA PHE A 262 12.58 -31.75 -21.56
C PHE A 262 13.67 -32.76 -21.21
N LEU A 263 13.81 -33.10 -19.93
CA LEU A 263 14.81 -34.06 -19.45
C LEU A 263 14.58 -35.46 -20.03
N ARG A 264 13.33 -35.94 -20.04
CA ARG A 264 12.96 -37.21 -20.67
C ARG A 264 13.28 -37.22 -22.17
N GLY A 265 13.06 -36.10 -22.86
CA GLY A 265 13.40 -35.96 -24.27
C GLY A 265 14.88 -36.14 -24.53
N HIS A 266 15.73 -35.44 -23.80
CA HIS A 266 17.18 -35.58 -23.90
C HIS A 266 17.67 -36.98 -23.50
N TRP A 267 17.07 -37.60 -22.48
CA TRP A 267 17.37 -38.99 -22.11
C TRP A 267 17.00 -40.01 -23.19
N LEU A 268 15.86 -39.80 -23.88
CA LEU A 268 15.47 -40.66 -25.00
C LEU A 268 16.40 -40.48 -26.21
N GLU A 269 16.89 -39.27 -26.47
CA GLU A 269 17.86 -39.02 -27.53
C GLU A 269 19.25 -39.58 -27.18
N SER A 270 19.68 -39.47 -25.92
CA SER A 270 20.96 -40.05 -25.49
C SER A 270 20.96 -41.57 -25.63
N LYS A 271 19.81 -42.24 -25.43
CA LYS A 271 19.65 -43.68 -25.67
C LYS A 271 19.73 -44.11 -27.13
N LYS A 272 19.61 -43.18 -28.08
CA LYS A 272 19.79 -43.47 -29.52
C LYS A 272 21.23 -43.31 -29.98
N SER A 273 22.10 -42.75 -29.13
CA SER A 273 23.52 -42.59 -29.40
C SER A 273 24.29 -43.76 -28.80
N ASP A 274 25.42 -44.14 -29.40
CA ASP A 274 26.20 -45.30 -28.93
C ASP A 274 26.81 -45.09 -27.54
N SER A 275 27.02 -43.82 -27.14
CA SER A 275 27.44 -43.44 -25.79
C SER A 275 26.92 -42.05 -25.39
N LEU A 276 26.94 -41.76 -24.09
CA LEU A 276 26.62 -40.42 -23.58
C LEU A 276 27.60 -39.35 -24.10
N GLY A 277 28.88 -39.70 -24.24
CA GLY A 277 29.91 -38.80 -24.76
C GLY A 277 29.59 -38.36 -26.19
N GLN A 278 29.24 -39.31 -27.06
CA GLN A 278 28.88 -39.03 -28.45
C GLN A 278 27.56 -38.25 -28.57
N TYR A 279 26.59 -38.52 -27.69
CA TYR A 279 25.38 -37.71 -27.61
C TYR A 279 25.69 -36.24 -27.26
N LEU A 280 26.56 -36.01 -26.26
CA LEU A 280 26.98 -34.67 -25.86
C LEU A 280 27.76 -33.98 -26.98
N GLU A 281 28.67 -34.69 -27.65
CA GLU A 281 29.40 -34.16 -28.79
C GLU A 281 28.45 -33.71 -29.90
N ASN A 282 27.58 -34.60 -30.38
CA ASN A 282 26.67 -34.34 -31.49
C ASN A 282 25.59 -33.31 -31.15
N SER A 283 25.04 -33.34 -29.93
CA SER A 283 23.87 -32.52 -29.57
C SER A 283 24.25 -31.21 -28.89
N PHE A 284 25.38 -31.15 -28.19
CA PHE A 284 25.79 -30.01 -27.36
C PHE A 284 26.98 -29.25 -27.97
N ILE A 285 28.00 -29.95 -28.45
CA ILE A 285 29.24 -29.35 -28.98
C ILE A 285 29.08 -28.96 -30.46
N GLU A 286 28.77 -29.91 -31.34
CA GLU A 286 28.68 -29.69 -32.78
C GLU A 286 27.58 -28.68 -33.17
N THR A 287 26.46 -28.69 -32.45
CA THR A 287 25.37 -27.72 -32.65
C THR A 287 25.69 -26.31 -32.13
N GLY A 288 26.82 -26.15 -31.42
CA GLY A 288 27.20 -24.90 -30.75
C GLY A 288 26.27 -24.51 -29.59
N TYR A 289 25.52 -25.46 -29.03
CA TYR A 289 24.55 -25.18 -27.96
C TYR A 289 25.22 -24.61 -26.70
N TYR A 290 26.41 -25.09 -26.34
CA TYR A 290 27.18 -24.56 -25.22
C TYR A 290 27.47 -23.05 -25.35
N ARG A 291 27.73 -22.55 -26.57
CA ARG A 291 27.99 -21.12 -26.82
C ARG A 291 26.76 -20.27 -26.50
N LYS A 292 25.56 -20.80 -26.81
CA LYS A 292 24.29 -20.15 -26.48
C LYS A 292 24.11 -20.05 -24.97
N MET A 293 24.34 -21.16 -24.26
CA MET A 293 24.23 -21.19 -22.79
C MET A 293 25.21 -20.23 -22.12
N LEU A 294 26.48 -20.24 -22.53
CA LEU A 294 27.50 -19.37 -21.96
C LEU A 294 27.19 -17.89 -22.19
N LEU A 295 26.74 -17.51 -23.39
CA LEU A 295 26.35 -16.11 -23.65
C LEU A 295 25.15 -15.69 -22.79
N ILE A 296 24.10 -16.51 -22.76
CA ILE A 296 22.87 -16.21 -22.00
C ILE A 296 23.18 -16.11 -20.49
N LEU A 297 23.93 -17.07 -19.96
CA LEU A 297 24.37 -17.05 -18.56
C LEU A 297 25.27 -15.85 -18.30
N GLY A 298 26.19 -15.51 -19.21
CA GLY A 298 27.06 -14.33 -19.08
C GLY A 298 26.28 -13.02 -19.01
N ILE A 299 25.24 -12.84 -19.85
CA ILE A 299 24.34 -11.68 -19.79
C ILE A 299 23.59 -11.65 -18.44
N GLY A 300 23.04 -12.80 -18.03
CA GLY A 300 22.30 -12.91 -16.77
C GLY A 300 23.17 -12.61 -15.54
N PHE A 301 24.36 -13.23 -15.44
CA PHE A 301 25.32 -13.00 -14.38
C PHE A 301 25.89 -11.57 -14.41
N GLY A 302 26.14 -11.01 -15.60
CA GLY A 302 26.58 -9.63 -15.74
C GLY A 302 25.53 -8.64 -15.22
N GLY A 303 24.26 -8.84 -15.58
CA GLY A 303 23.15 -8.03 -15.07
C GLY A 303 22.99 -8.14 -13.55
N TYR A 304 23.01 -9.37 -13.02
CA TYR A 304 22.98 -9.61 -11.57
C TYR A 304 24.17 -8.96 -10.85
N PHE A 305 25.38 -9.09 -11.41
CA PHE A 305 26.59 -8.52 -10.83
C PHE A 305 26.53 -6.99 -10.78
N VAL A 306 26.10 -6.34 -11.87
CA VAL A 306 25.93 -4.88 -11.90
C VAL A 306 24.91 -4.42 -10.87
N HIS A 307 23.76 -5.10 -10.76
CA HIS A 307 22.74 -4.73 -9.79
C HIS A 307 23.24 -4.88 -8.35
N HIS A 308 23.76 -6.07 -7.99
CA HIS A 308 24.09 -6.41 -6.61
C HIS A 308 25.41 -5.78 -6.11
N PHE A 309 26.43 -5.69 -6.96
CA PHE A 309 27.76 -5.23 -6.53
C PHE A 309 28.09 -3.80 -6.92
N ILE A 310 27.37 -3.21 -7.89
CA ILE A 310 27.64 -1.83 -8.33
C ILE A 310 26.54 -0.90 -7.85
N LEU A 311 25.27 -1.23 -8.11
CA LEU A 311 24.15 -0.33 -7.76
C LEU A 311 23.81 -0.40 -6.27
N GLU A 312 23.58 -1.59 -5.71
CA GLU A 312 23.22 -1.73 -4.28
C GLU A 312 24.33 -1.26 -3.33
N ASP A 313 25.60 -1.57 -3.58
CA ASP A 313 26.69 -1.16 -2.67
C ASP A 313 26.95 0.36 -2.70
N HIS A 314 26.76 1.01 -3.85
CA HIS A 314 26.90 2.46 -3.97
C HIS A 314 25.69 3.20 -3.38
N TRP A 315 24.50 2.55 -3.41
CA TRP A 315 23.25 3.17 -2.99
C TRP A 315 22.73 2.79 -1.61
N GLY A 316 23.19 1.69 -1.02
CA GLY A 316 22.67 1.15 0.24
C GLY A 316 23.44 1.52 1.51
N LYS A 317 24.38 2.46 1.47
CA LYS A 317 25.12 2.92 2.67
C LYS A 317 25.00 4.42 2.85
N VAL A 318 24.83 4.82 4.11
CA VAL A 318 24.83 6.20 4.58
C VAL A 318 25.42 6.24 5.99
N GLU A 319 26.18 7.29 6.30
CA GLU A 319 26.65 7.53 7.67
C GLU A 319 25.52 8.16 8.46
N THR A 320 25.06 7.49 9.52
CA THR A 320 23.84 7.92 10.24
C THR A 320 24.11 9.07 11.20
N HIS A 321 25.22 9.03 11.92
CA HIS A 321 25.56 10.02 12.94
C HIS A 321 24.51 10.23 14.04
N PHE A 322 23.66 9.24 14.30
CA PHE A 322 22.83 9.15 15.50
C PHE A 322 22.57 7.68 15.85
N GLN A 323 22.08 7.44 17.07
CA GLN A 323 21.67 6.13 17.56
C GLN A 323 20.43 6.29 18.43
N PHE A 324 19.45 5.41 18.23
CA PHE A 324 18.33 5.30 19.13
C PHE A 324 18.61 4.33 20.27
N GLU A 325 18.34 4.78 21.49
CA GLU A 325 18.15 3.89 22.62
C GLU A 325 16.65 3.61 22.78
N GLN A 326 16.26 2.34 22.64
CA GLN A 326 14.93 1.92 23.04
C GLN A 326 14.81 1.94 24.57
N LEU A 327 13.83 2.68 25.08
CA LEU A 327 13.52 2.75 26.50
C LEU A 327 12.48 1.69 26.88
N ASN A 328 12.66 1.08 28.06
CA ASN A 328 11.72 0.07 28.55
C ASN A 328 10.52 0.70 29.27
N PRO A 329 9.36 0.01 29.33
CA PRO A 329 8.16 0.46 30.06
C PRO A 329 8.39 0.89 31.50
N SER A 330 9.33 0.25 32.21
CA SER A 330 9.68 0.61 33.59
C SER A 330 10.46 1.92 33.71
N GLN A 331 11.13 2.36 32.64
CA GLN A 331 11.81 3.65 32.55
C GLN A 331 10.81 4.74 32.16
N THR A 332 9.92 4.44 31.21
CA THR A 332 9.00 5.42 30.63
C THR A 332 7.70 5.58 31.42
N GLY A 333 7.26 4.58 32.17
CA GLY A 333 5.93 4.56 32.79
C GLY A 333 4.81 4.10 31.84
N LEU A 334 5.13 3.75 30.59
CA LEU A 334 4.18 3.34 29.57
C LEU A 334 3.99 1.82 29.57
N HIS A 335 3.04 1.35 30.38
CA HIS A 335 2.68 -0.07 30.47
C HIS A 335 1.18 -0.27 30.25
N PHE A 336 0.83 -1.25 29.41
CA PHE A 336 -0.51 -1.52 28.93
C PHE A 336 -0.87 -3.01 29.05
N GLU A 337 -2.09 -3.28 29.52
CA GLU A 337 -2.57 -4.64 29.74
C GLU A 337 -3.54 -5.08 28.62
N LYS A 338 -3.61 -6.39 28.34
CA LYS A 338 -4.60 -6.96 27.41
C LYS A 338 -6.03 -6.67 27.90
N GLY A 339 -6.91 -6.27 26.99
CA GLY A 339 -8.35 -6.11 27.22
C GLY A 339 -9.21 -7.22 26.61
N GLU A 340 -10.52 -7.01 26.65
CA GLU A 340 -11.58 -7.97 26.30
C GLU A 340 -12.29 -7.68 24.97
N ILE A 341 -11.95 -6.59 24.27
CA ILE A 341 -12.65 -6.16 23.06
C ILE A 341 -12.63 -7.25 21.97
N LEU A 342 -11.47 -7.89 21.74
CA LEU A 342 -11.37 -8.94 20.75
C LEU A 342 -12.26 -10.15 21.08
N ASP A 343 -12.45 -10.45 22.36
CA ASP A 343 -13.30 -11.56 22.82
C ASP A 343 -14.80 -11.20 22.82
N SER A 344 -15.14 -9.92 22.61
CA SER A 344 -16.50 -9.38 22.68
C SER A 344 -17.13 -9.12 21.30
N VAL A 345 -16.41 -9.37 20.21
CA VAL A 345 -16.92 -9.27 18.84
C VAL A 345 -18.07 -10.27 18.63
N ASP A 346 -19.04 -9.93 17.76
CA ASP A 346 -20.18 -10.81 17.50
C ASP A 346 -19.68 -12.22 17.10
N PRO A 347 -20.13 -13.30 17.77
CA PRO A 347 -19.62 -14.65 17.53
C PRO A 347 -19.71 -15.14 16.08
N ARG A 348 -20.61 -14.56 15.27
CA ARG A 348 -20.79 -14.91 13.85
C ARG A 348 -19.69 -14.34 12.96
N VAL A 349 -18.91 -13.37 13.44
CA VAL A 349 -17.81 -12.73 12.72
C VAL A 349 -16.48 -12.75 13.49
N GLN A 350 -16.45 -13.42 14.64
CA GLN A 350 -15.25 -13.63 15.46
C GLN A 350 -14.03 -14.16 14.66
N HIS A 351 -14.29 -14.94 13.62
CA HIS A 351 -13.25 -15.50 12.74
C HIS A 351 -12.49 -14.45 11.93
N MET A 352 -12.97 -13.20 11.89
CA MET A 352 -12.31 -12.03 11.27
C MET A 352 -12.18 -10.84 12.24
N GLY A 353 -12.46 -11.03 13.54
CA GLY A 353 -12.48 -9.95 14.54
C GLY A 353 -11.22 -9.08 14.55
N LYS A 354 -10.05 -9.72 14.61
CA LYS A 354 -8.76 -8.99 14.66
C LYS A 354 -8.37 -8.28 13.37
N TRP A 355 -8.92 -8.66 12.22
CA TRP A 355 -8.69 -7.91 10.96
C TRP A 355 -9.40 -6.57 11.03
N ILE A 356 -10.68 -6.56 11.43
CA ILE A 356 -11.50 -5.35 11.45
C ILE A 356 -11.03 -4.39 12.54
N LEU A 357 -10.67 -4.91 13.71
CA LEU A 357 -10.14 -4.10 14.82
C LEU A 357 -8.70 -3.61 14.59
N ALA A 358 -8.04 -4.06 13.52
CA ALA A 358 -6.65 -3.69 13.22
C ALA A 358 -6.47 -2.20 12.89
N ILE A 359 -7.54 -1.49 12.53
CA ILE A 359 -7.53 -0.06 12.18
C ILE A 359 -7.58 0.87 13.42
N THR A 360 -7.54 0.29 14.61
CA THR A 360 -7.49 1.04 15.88
C THR A 360 -6.04 1.19 16.34
N ASP A 361 -5.86 1.97 17.41
CA ASP A 361 -4.59 2.25 18.10
C ASP A 361 -3.79 3.42 17.51
N GLY A 362 -3.73 4.52 18.26
CA GLY A 362 -3.10 5.76 17.84
C GLY A 362 -2.54 6.61 18.98
N ILE A 363 -1.80 7.65 18.62
CA ILE A 363 -1.09 8.54 19.54
C ILE A 363 -1.29 10.01 19.15
N ALA A 364 -1.47 10.87 20.14
CA ALA A 364 -1.44 12.31 20.01
C ALA A 364 -0.35 12.90 20.90
N VAL A 365 0.46 13.80 20.34
CA VAL A 365 1.52 14.52 21.06
C VAL A 365 1.16 16.01 21.15
N GLY A 366 1.30 16.59 22.34
CA GLY A 366 1.07 18.02 22.56
C GLY A 366 1.32 18.40 24.01
N ASP A 367 1.70 19.66 24.26
CA ASP A 367 1.87 20.23 25.61
C ASP A 367 0.50 20.57 26.22
N ILE A 368 -0.13 19.59 26.90
CA ILE A 368 -1.53 19.70 27.35
C ILE A 368 -1.66 20.52 28.64
N ASN A 369 -0.59 20.62 29.42
CA ASN A 369 -0.54 21.32 30.70
C ASN A 369 0.23 22.67 30.63
N GLN A 370 0.75 23.03 29.45
CA GLN A 370 1.51 24.24 29.17
C GLN A 370 2.79 24.37 30.01
N ASP A 371 3.48 23.27 30.26
CA ASP A 371 4.75 23.25 31.00
C ASP A 371 6.01 23.27 30.11
N GLY A 372 5.82 23.26 28.78
CA GLY A 372 6.86 23.29 27.77
C GLY A 372 7.38 21.91 27.37
N LEU A 373 6.91 20.82 27.98
CA LEU A 373 7.20 19.45 27.58
C LEU A 373 6.03 18.86 26.79
N GLN A 374 6.35 18.03 25.79
CA GLN A 374 5.31 17.37 25.01
C GLN A 374 4.74 16.18 25.80
N ASP A 375 3.44 16.21 26.05
CA ASP A 375 2.67 15.13 26.66
C ASP A 375 2.12 14.19 25.58
N ILE A 376 1.62 13.02 26.00
CA ILE A 376 1.07 12.03 25.07
C ILE A 376 -0.29 11.51 25.50
N LEU A 377 -1.20 11.35 24.53
CA LEU A 377 -2.42 10.56 24.69
C LEU A 377 -2.41 9.39 23.73
N MET A 378 -2.75 8.20 24.21
CA MET A 378 -2.83 7.00 23.39
C MET A 378 -4.23 6.40 23.40
N THR A 379 -4.77 6.09 22.22
CA THR A 379 -5.92 5.20 22.07
C THR A 379 -5.41 3.79 21.84
N ASN A 380 -6.00 2.77 22.49
CA ASN A 380 -5.55 1.40 22.33
C ASN A 380 -6.73 0.40 22.36
N GLY A 381 -7.27 0.07 21.19
CA GLY A 381 -8.50 -0.72 21.09
C GLY A 381 -8.44 -2.12 21.70
N HIS A 382 -7.27 -2.76 21.75
CA HIS A 382 -7.14 -4.12 22.30
C HIS A 382 -6.75 -4.18 23.78
N LYS A 383 -6.58 -3.03 24.45
CA LYS A 383 -6.09 -2.97 25.82
C LYS A 383 -7.21 -2.90 26.85
N SER A 384 -6.84 -3.06 28.12
CA SER A 384 -7.74 -3.00 29.27
C SER A 384 -8.51 -1.67 29.32
N ALA A 385 -9.66 -1.61 30.00
CA ALA A 385 -10.50 -0.41 30.03
C ALA A 385 -9.76 0.88 30.45
N LYS A 386 -8.82 0.78 31.41
CA LYS A 386 -7.97 1.92 31.84
C LYS A 386 -6.95 2.37 30.78
N ASP A 387 -6.67 1.54 29.79
CA ASP A 387 -5.59 1.68 28.82
C ASP A 387 -6.09 2.03 27.41
N ARG A 388 -7.40 1.93 27.17
CA ARG A 388 -8.02 2.20 25.86
C ARG A 388 -7.93 3.65 25.41
N ALA A 389 -7.88 4.58 26.35
CA ALA A 389 -7.59 5.98 26.12
C ALA A 389 -6.92 6.53 27.37
N ALA A 390 -5.65 6.89 27.28
CA ALA A 390 -4.86 7.30 28.43
C ALA A 390 -3.96 8.48 28.07
N LEU A 391 -4.08 9.55 28.86
CA LEU A 391 -3.18 10.70 28.85
C LEU A 391 -2.02 10.45 29.81
N PHE A 392 -0.81 10.80 29.38
CA PHE A 392 0.39 10.76 30.20
C PHE A 392 1.14 12.07 30.07
N LEU A 393 1.41 12.70 31.22
CA LEU A 393 2.17 13.93 31.32
C LEU A 393 3.66 13.61 31.32
N ASN A 394 4.43 14.29 30.48
CA ASN A 394 5.87 14.19 30.45
C ASN A 394 6.47 14.92 31.66
N LYS A 395 7.26 14.20 32.47
CA LYS A 395 7.93 14.72 33.67
C LYS A 395 9.42 14.99 33.46
N GLY A 396 9.87 14.96 32.20
CA GLY A 396 11.28 14.98 31.81
C GLY A 396 11.94 13.60 31.92
N ASP A 397 13.14 13.49 31.35
CA ASP A 397 13.91 12.23 31.28
C ASP A 397 13.10 11.05 30.72
N PHE A 398 12.20 11.31 29.77
CA PHE A 398 11.30 10.31 29.16
C PHE A 398 10.38 9.59 30.15
N LYS A 399 10.08 10.18 31.31
CA LYS A 399 9.12 9.64 32.28
C LYS A 399 7.75 10.23 32.04
N PHE A 400 6.79 9.36 31.74
CA PHE A 400 5.41 9.71 31.46
C PHE A 400 4.50 9.26 32.62
N GLU A 401 3.87 10.22 33.27
CA GLU A 401 2.97 10.00 34.40
C GLU A 401 1.52 10.04 33.94
N ARG A 402 0.78 8.96 34.17
CA ARG A 402 -0.63 8.86 33.79
C ARG A 402 -1.48 9.92 34.49
N TYR A 403 -2.32 10.61 33.73
CA TYR A 403 -3.31 11.56 34.22
C TYR A 403 -4.73 10.99 34.11
N PRO A 404 -5.59 11.12 35.14
CA PRO A 404 -6.94 10.57 35.11
C PRO A 404 -7.86 11.38 34.19
N LEU A 405 -8.65 10.67 33.37
CA LEU A 405 -9.63 11.26 32.45
C LEU A 405 -11.03 10.66 32.69
N PRO A 406 -11.81 11.12 33.70
CA PRO A 406 -13.06 10.48 34.07
C PRO A 406 -14.10 10.39 32.93
N GLU A 407 -14.37 11.50 32.23
CA GLU A 407 -15.35 11.53 31.13
C GLU A 407 -14.92 10.65 29.96
N VAL A 408 -13.64 10.71 29.55
CA VAL A 408 -13.09 9.86 28.48
C VAL A 408 -13.16 8.38 28.89
N SER A 409 -12.77 8.07 30.14
CA SER A 409 -12.76 6.70 30.69
C SER A 409 -14.16 6.07 30.70
N GLU A 410 -15.21 6.85 31.03
CA GLU A 410 -16.59 6.39 30.98
C GLU A 410 -16.97 5.91 29.57
N ARG A 411 -16.59 6.68 28.54
CA ARG A 411 -16.95 6.40 27.14
C ARG A 411 -16.21 5.19 26.58
N VAL A 412 -14.90 5.11 26.79
CA VAL A 412 -14.10 3.96 26.28
C VAL A 412 -14.37 2.67 27.05
N SER A 413 -14.97 2.75 28.24
CA SER A 413 -15.39 1.57 29.01
C SER A 413 -16.64 0.92 28.42
N ASP A 414 -17.63 1.70 27.97
CA ASP A 414 -18.85 1.20 27.31
C ASP A 414 -18.69 1.16 25.77
N PHE A 415 -17.73 0.35 25.31
CA PHE A 415 -17.41 0.21 23.88
C PHE A 415 -18.53 -0.45 23.07
N HIS A 416 -19.48 -1.16 23.70
CA HIS A 416 -20.67 -1.65 23.00
C HIS A 416 -21.58 -0.49 22.56
N LYS A 417 -21.71 0.52 23.41
CA LYS A 417 -22.48 1.73 23.09
C LYS A 417 -21.69 2.67 22.19
N TYR A 418 -20.51 3.10 22.62
CA TYR A 418 -19.74 4.17 21.97
C TYR A 418 -18.78 3.69 20.88
N GLY A 419 -18.46 2.40 20.85
CA GLY A 419 -17.47 1.84 19.93
C GLY A 419 -16.06 1.86 20.50
N VAL A 420 -15.10 1.53 19.64
CA VAL A 420 -13.68 1.54 19.95
C VAL A 420 -13.09 2.87 19.49
N ALA A 421 -12.32 3.52 20.36
CA ALA A 421 -11.54 4.70 19.97
C ALA A 421 -10.44 4.27 18.98
N SER A 422 -10.51 4.78 17.76
CA SER A 422 -9.57 4.41 16.69
C SER A 422 -8.34 5.31 16.69
N ASN A 423 -8.53 6.62 16.86
CA ASN A 423 -7.49 7.64 16.81
C ASN A 423 -7.82 8.82 17.73
N ALA A 424 -6.83 9.66 18.05
CA ALA A 424 -6.98 10.88 18.83
C ALA A 424 -6.08 12.01 18.32
N MET A 425 -6.46 13.25 18.60
CA MET A 425 -5.69 14.45 18.28
C MET A 425 -5.99 15.57 19.26
N PHE A 426 -4.95 16.34 19.58
CA PHE A 426 -5.05 17.60 20.28
C PHE A 426 -5.23 18.76 19.31
N VAL A 427 -6.13 19.68 19.64
CA VAL A 427 -6.49 20.86 18.82
C VAL A 427 -7.08 21.93 19.72
N ASP A 428 -6.78 23.21 19.49
CA ASP A 428 -7.45 24.33 20.17
C ASP A 428 -8.57 24.83 19.25
N TYR A 429 -9.76 24.23 19.37
CA TYR A 429 -10.85 24.49 18.41
C TYR A 429 -11.58 25.81 18.69
N ASP A 430 -11.57 26.29 19.94
CA ASP A 430 -12.26 27.52 20.34
C ASP A 430 -11.34 28.73 20.53
N ASN A 431 -10.05 28.57 20.22
CA ASN A 431 -9.00 29.58 20.28
C ASN A 431 -8.75 30.14 21.69
N ASP A 432 -9.08 29.39 22.75
CA ASP A 432 -8.85 29.80 24.14
C ASP A 432 -7.40 29.55 24.61
N GLY A 433 -6.66 28.74 23.88
CA GLY A 433 -5.26 28.40 24.13
C GLY A 433 -5.04 27.12 24.91
N ASP A 434 -6.10 26.43 25.31
CA ASP A 434 -6.03 25.08 25.83
C ASP A 434 -6.16 24.09 24.67
N LEU A 435 -5.30 23.07 24.67
CA LEU A 435 -5.45 21.99 23.69
C LEU A 435 -6.66 21.12 24.11
N ASP A 436 -7.68 21.09 23.27
CA ASP A 436 -8.83 20.20 23.38
C ASP A 436 -8.52 18.83 22.79
N LEU A 437 -9.39 17.85 23.03
CA LEU A 437 -9.20 16.47 22.59
C LEU A 437 -10.31 16.04 21.64
N TYR A 438 -9.95 15.70 20.42
CA TYR A 438 -10.85 15.03 19.48
C TYR A 438 -10.47 13.55 19.34
N MET A 439 -11.47 12.67 19.38
CA MET A 439 -11.29 11.22 19.28
C MET A 439 -12.25 10.62 18.25
N THR A 440 -11.73 9.81 17.34
CA THR A 440 -12.57 9.06 16.40
C THR A 440 -13.01 7.73 17.00
N TYR A 441 -14.24 7.33 16.71
CA TYR A 441 -14.81 6.06 17.16
C TYR A 441 -15.36 5.26 15.98
N ALA A 442 -15.31 3.93 16.11
CA ALA A 442 -15.93 3.00 15.18
C ALA A 442 -16.60 1.82 15.91
N PHE A 443 -17.47 1.12 15.20
CA PHE A 443 -18.04 -0.20 15.54
C PHE A 443 -19.10 -0.28 16.65
N GLY A 444 -19.37 0.82 17.36
CA GLY A 444 -20.37 0.86 18.43
C GLY A 444 -21.80 1.08 17.94
N LYS A 445 -22.79 0.74 18.77
CA LYS A 445 -24.23 0.92 18.47
C LYS A 445 -24.64 2.38 18.24
N GLU A 446 -24.10 3.28 19.05
CA GLU A 446 -24.28 4.72 18.98
C GLU A 446 -23.02 5.43 18.45
N GLY A 447 -21.99 4.65 18.09
CA GLY A 447 -20.65 5.07 17.70
C GLY A 447 -20.61 6.33 16.84
N SER A 448 -20.08 7.38 17.45
CA SER A 448 -19.90 8.70 16.87
C SER A 448 -18.58 9.22 17.42
N SER A 449 -17.82 9.96 16.64
CA SER A 449 -16.60 10.62 17.11
C SER A 449 -16.91 11.68 18.18
N ARG A 450 -15.95 12.04 19.05
CA ARG A 450 -16.16 12.92 20.21
C ARG A 450 -15.16 14.06 20.27
N LEU A 451 -15.65 15.23 20.64
CA LEU A 451 -14.85 16.41 20.98
C LEU A 451 -15.00 16.69 22.47
N PHE A 452 -13.88 16.81 23.18
CA PHE A 452 -13.82 17.14 24.59
C PHE A 452 -13.11 18.46 24.77
N LYS A 453 -13.79 19.46 25.35
CA LYS A 453 -13.21 20.75 25.69
C LYS A 453 -12.31 20.61 26.92
N ASN A 454 -11.09 21.15 26.87
CA ASN A 454 -10.17 21.23 28.00
C ASN A 454 -10.40 22.53 28.79
N GLY A 455 -10.77 22.40 30.07
CA GLY A 455 -11.00 23.54 30.96
C GLY A 455 -9.75 24.02 31.71
N LEU A 456 -8.55 23.92 31.15
CA LEU A 456 -7.30 24.22 31.88
C LEU A 456 -7.23 25.69 32.31
N SER A 457 -7.41 26.62 31.39
CA SER A 457 -7.42 28.06 31.64
C SER A 457 -8.58 28.49 32.54
N GLU A 458 -9.74 27.82 32.43
CA GLU A 458 -10.96 28.11 33.20
C GLU A 458 -10.90 27.58 34.64
N THR A 459 -10.33 26.39 34.85
CA THR A 459 -10.39 25.65 36.12
C THR A 459 -9.04 25.51 36.83
N GLY A 460 -7.94 25.80 36.14
CA GLY A 460 -6.57 25.66 36.63
C GLY A 460 -6.04 24.21 36.63
N LYS A 461 -6.76 23.27 36.01
CA LYS A 461 -6.36 21.87 35.86
C LYS A 461 -6.91 21.32 34.55
N ILE A 462 -6.27 20.28 34.02
CA ILE A 462 -6.81 19.56 32.86
C ILE A 462 -8.13 18.90 33.27
N ASP A 463 -9.21 19.30 32.61
CA ASP A 463 -10.57 18.80 32.83
C ASP A 463 -11.30 18.74 31.48
N PHE A 464 -11.60 17.53 31.02
CA PHE A 464 -12.19 17.31 29.71
C PHE A 464 -13.70 17.13 29.82
N LYS A 465 -14.46 18.04 29.19
CA LYS A 465 -15.92 17.98 29.09
C LYS A 465 -16.34 17.59 27.68
N ASP A 466 -17.16 16.56 27.52
CA ASP A 466 -17.74 16.22 26.21
C ASP A 466 -18.72 17.31 25.72
N VAL A 467 -18.35 17.97 24.61
CA VAL A 467 -19.11 19.07 24.00
C VAL A 467 -19.73 18.67 22.64
N THR A 468 -19.68 17.38 22.30
CA THR A 468 -20.05 16.89 20.96
C THR A 468 -21.50 17.19 20.59
N ASP A 469 -22.43 16.95 21.53
CA ASP A 469 -23.87 17.16 21.30
C ASP A 469 -24.23 18.64 21.23
N GLU A 470 -23.68 19.46 22.14
CA GLU A 470 -23.95 20.90 22.19
C GLU A 470 -23.46 21.63 20.94
N LEU A 471 -22.39 21.12 20.31
CA LEU A 471 -21.82 21.70 19.10
C LEU A 471 -22.38 21.10 17.79
N GLY A 472 -23.31 20.15 17.85
CA GLY A 472 -23.94 19.57 16.65
C GLY A 472 -23.05 18.57 15.88
N LEU A 473 -22.04 18.00 16.54
CA LEU A 473 -21.09 17.05 15.94
C LEU A 473 -21.50 15.57 16.10
N ASN A 474 -22.57 15.27 16.84
CA ASN A 474 -23.00 13.90 17.08
C ASN A 474 -23.69 13.26 15.86
N ILE A 475 -22.87 12.80 14.92
CA ILE A 475 -23.26 11.98 13.79
C ILE A 475 -22.65 10.59 13.91
N PHE A 476 -23.40 9.57 13.45
CA PHE A 476 -22.92 8.20 13.48
C PHE A 476 -21.78 8.01 12.47
N THR A 477 -20.61 7.58 12.95
CA THR A 477 -19.39 7.42 12.14
C THR A 477 -18.73 6.08 12.42
N ASN A 478 -18.08 5.52 11.41
CA ASN A 478 -17.13 4.41 11.57
C ASN A 478 -15.77 4.89 11.07
N ALA A 479 -15.12 5.72 11.90
CA ALA A 479 -13.97 6.53 11.50
C ALA A 479 -12.66 6.04 12.12
N ALA A 480 -11.60 6.02 11.30
CA ALA A 480 -10.21 5.88 11.75
C ALA A 480 -9.40 7.17 11.55
N ALA A 481 -9.91 8.14 10.79
CA ALA A 481 -9.24 9.40 10.49
C ALA A 481 -10.11 10.61 10.82
N ALA A 482 -9.45 11.70 11.19
CA ALA A 482 -9.98 13.05 11.13
C ALA A 482 -8.80 14.03 10.97
N ASN A 483 -9.09 15.24 10.52
CA ASN A 483 -8.11 16.33 10.52
C ASN A 483 -8.84 17.67 10.65
N TRP A 484 -8.09 18.72 10.94
CA TRP A 484 -8.58 20.07 11.16
C TRP A 484 -7.90 21.06 10.22
N LEU A 485 -8.67 22.03 9.73
CA LEU A 485 -8.22 23.06 8.80
C LEU A 485 -9.09 24.31 8.92
N ASP A 486 -8.61 25.46 8.48
CA ASP A 486 -9.44 26.67 8.34
C ASP A 486 -9.90 26.76 6.87
N LEU A 487 -11.03 26.11 6.54
CA LEU A 487 -11.50 25.91 5.15
C LEU A 487 -11.83 27.24 4.47
N ASN A 488 -12.56 28.09 5.19
CA ASN A 488 -13.09 29.35 4.68
C ASN A 488 -12.19 30.55 5.03
N ARG A 489 -11.09 30.32 5.75
CA ARG A 489 -10.12 31.31 6.20
C ARG A 489 -10.78 32.36 7.08
N ASP A 490 -11.59 31.96 8.05
CA ASP A 490 -12.25 32.87 8.99
C ASP A 490 -11.57 32.91 10.37
N GLY A 491 -10.46 32.17 10.54
CA GLY A 491 -9.71 32.09 11.79
C GLY A 491 -10.24 31.03 12.76
N LYS A 492 -11.19 30.19 12.33
CA LYS A 492 -11.72 29.07 13.10
C LYS A 492 -11.32 27.74 12.47
N LEU A 493 -11.25 26.69 13.28
CA LEU A 493 -10.86 25.37 12.80
C LEU A 493 -12.10 24.53 12.47
N ASP A 494 -12.16 24.12 11.22
CA ASP A 494 -13.15 23.22 10.63
C ASP A 494 -12.68 21.77 10.72
N LEU A 495 -13.63 20.84 10.69
CA LEU A 495 -13.38 19.42 10.95
C LEU A 495 -13.79 18.56 9.76
N ILE A 496 -12.87 17.72 9.29
CA ILE A 496 -13.14 16.62 8.35
C ILE A 496 -13.00 15.28 9.06
N ILE A 497 -13.97 14.38 8.87
CA ILE A 497 -13.94 13.02 9.42
C ILE A 497 -13.81 12.01 8.27
N GLY A 498 -12.86 11.09 8.38
CA GLY A 498 -12.65 10.00 7.42
C GLY A 498 -13.31 8.70 7.90
N ASN A 499 -14.39 8.30 7.25
CA ASN A 499 -15.01 7.00 7.47
C ASN A 499 -14.22 5.91 6.75
N THR A 500 -13.86 4.87 7.49
CA THR A 500 -13.11 3.72 6.95
C THR A 500 -14.04 2.62 6.47
N ILE A 501 -15.14 2.38 7.19
CA ILE A 501 -16.11 1.31 6.90
C ILE A 501 -17.50 1.91 6.81
N SER A 502 -18.43 1.22 6.15
CA SER A 502 -19.82 1.67 6.07
C SER A 502 -20.43 1.95 7.44
N THR A 503 -21.19 3.05 7.51
CA THR A 503 -21.97 3.42 8.70
C THR A 503 -23.24 2.59 8.82
N TYR A 504 -23.75 2.06 7.71
CA TYR A 504 -24.97 1.26 7.67
C TYR A 504 -24.75 -0.04 6.90
N LEU A 505 -25.47 -1.08 7.32
CA LEU A 505 -25.54 -2.34 6.57
C LEU A 505 -26.36 -2.12 5.29
N PRO A 506 -25.82 -2.51 4.12
CA PRO A 506 -26.55 -2.46 2.87
C PRO A 506 -27.69 -3.50 2.86
N ASP A 507 -28.62 -3.36 1.91
CA ASP A 507 -29.72 -4.31 1.66
C ASP A 507 -30.83 -4.37 2.74
N TYR A 508 -30.73 -3.58 3.81
CA TYR A 508 -31.84 -3.37 4.76
C TYR A 508 -32.74 -2.22 4.32
N LYS A 509 -34.06 -2.45 4.31
CA LYS A 509 -35.05 -1.40 3.96
C LYS A 509 -35.08 -0.27 4.97
N VAL A 510 -34.90 -0.60 6.24
CA VAL A 510 -34.75 0.37 7.33
C VAL A 510 -33.24 0.57 7.52
N PRO A 511 -32.73 1.82 7.47
CA PRO A 511 -31.33 2.10 7.73
C PRO A 511 -30.88 1.46 9.04
N THR A 512 -29.98 0.48 8.94
CA THR A 512 -29.52 -0.33 10.07
C THR A 512 -28.04 -0.04 10.25
N LYS A 513 -27.68 0.56 11.38
CA LYS A 513 -26.29 0.92 11.70
C LYS A 513 -25.42 -0.34 11.75
N LEU A 514 -24.17 -0.22 11.30
CA LEU A 514 -23.19 -1.28 11.47
C LEU A 514 -22.65 -1.25 12.92
N ASP A 515 -23.07 -2.23 13.71
CA ASP A 515 -22.54 -2.53 15.05
C ASP A 515 -21.79 -3.86 14.97
N PHE A 516 -20.47 -3.81 15.17
CA PHE A 516 -19.60 -4.98 15.03
C PHE A 516 -19.71 -5.96 16.21
N PHE A 517 -20.19 -5.48 17.36
CA PHE A 517 -20.36 -6.27 18.57
C PHE A 517 -21.74 -6.95 18.63
N SER A 518 -22.72 -6.46 17.89
CA SER A 518 -24.07 -7.01 17.85
C SER A 518 -24.74 -6.84 16.48
N LEU A 519 -24.49 -7.78 15.57
CA LEU A 519 -25.12 -7.76 14.24
C LEU A 519 -26.64 -8.06 14.30
N PRO A 520 -27.44 -7.56 13.34
CA PRO A 520 -28.87 -7.89 13.27
C PRO A 520 -29.13 -9.40 13.19
N LYS A 521 -30.29 -9.83 13.70
CA LYS A 521 -30.75 -11.22 13.57
C LYS A 521 -31.18 -11.51 12.13
N ALA A 522 -31.03 -12.75 11.69
CA ALA A 522 -31.58 -13.22 10.42
C ALA A 522 -33.11 -13.09 10.44
N GLU A 523 -33.70 -12.50 9.39
CA GLU A 523 -35.17 -12.38 9.27
C GLU A 523 -35.81 -13.62 8.62
N TYR A 524 -35.04 -14.41 7.89
CA TYR A 524 -35.47 -15.64 7.22
C TYR A 524 -34.31 -16.62 7.06
N GLU A 525 -34.61 -17.88 6.74
CA GLU A 525 -33.59 -18.91 6.50
C GLU A 525 -32.68 -18.53 5.32
N GLY A 526 -31.37 -18.50 5.57
CA GLY A 526 -30.38 -18.09 4.57
C GLY A 526 -30.18 -16.58 4.44
N ASP A 527 -30.75 -15.76 5.33
CA ASP A 527 -30.45 -14.32 5.38
C ASP A 527 -28.97 -14.08 5.75
N VAL A 528 -28.25 -13.40 4.87
CA VAL A 528 -26.81 -13.09 4.99
C VAL A 528 -26.54 -11.59 4.94
N ARG A 529 -27.57 -10.75 4.94
CA ARG A 529 -27.42 -9.29 4.76
C ARG A 529 -26.54 -8.67 5.85
N MET A 530 -26.63 -9.17 7.08
CA MET A 530 -25.81 -8.72 8.21
C MET A 530 -24.30 -8.91 8.03
N PHE A 531 -23.86 -9.67 7.02
CA PHE A 531 -22.44 -9.91 6.74
C PHE A 531 -21.89 -9.04 5.61
N ASN A 532 -22.73 -8.25 4.92
CA ASN A 532 -22.36 -7.48 3.73
C ASN A 532 -21.74 -6.12 4.07
N PHE A 533 -20.52 -6.08 4.59
CA PHE A 533 -19.85 -4.82 4.96
C PHE A 533 -18.33 -4.82 4.72
N MET A 534 -17.79 -5.88 4.13
CA MET A 534 -16.40 -5.87 3.66
C MET A 534 -16.31 -5.07 2.36
N HIS A 535 -15.12 -4.58 2.03
CA HIS A 535 -14.85 -3.82 0.81
C HIS A 535 -15.45 -4.52 -0.44
N ASP A 536 -16.06 -3.77 -1.36
CA ASP A 536 -16.74 -4.32 -2.55
C ASP A 536 -15.83 -4.48 -3.78
N SER A 537 -14.59 -4.04 -3.66
CA SER A 537 -13.51 -4.24 -4.62
C SER A 537 -12.17 -4.23 -3.89
N TRP A 538 -11.14 -4.88 -4.44
CA TRP A 538 -9.77 -4.84 -3.87
C TRP A 538 -8.96 -3.62 -4.31
N HIS A 539 -9.46 -2.88 -5.30
CA HIS A 539 -8.77 -1.78 -5.97
C HIS A 539 -9.63 -0.54 -6.26
N MET A 540 -10.95 -0.62 -6.10
CA MET A 540 -11.89 0.47 -6.40
C MET A 540 -13.08 0.42 -5.43
N ALA A 541 -12.82 0.19 -4.15
CA ALA A 541 -13.87 0.08 -3.15
C ALA A 541 -14.62 1.42 -2.99
N ASN A 542 -15.95 1.37 -3.04
CA ASN A 542 -16.80 2.55 -2.88
C ASN A 542 -17.96 2.29 -1.91
N ASN A 543 -17.76 1.39 -0.97
CA ASN A 543 -18.77 0.99 0.02
C ASN A 543 -18.35 1.26 1.47
N GLY A 544 -17.45 2.22 1.70
CA GLY A 544 -17.19 2.80 3.02
C GLY A 544 -18.37 3.69 3.43
N ALA A 545 -18.11 4.96 3.73
CA ALA A 545 -19.16 5.97 3.85
C ALA A 545 -18.63 7.31 3.37
N VAL A 546 -19.52 8.29 3.19
CA VAL A 546 -19.12 9.66 2.85
C VAL A 546 -18.31 10.25 4.00
N ASN A 547 -17.30 11.06 3.69
CA ASN A 547 -16.46 11.75 4.66
C ASN A 547 -17.05 13.14 5.00
N PRO A 548 -17.67 13.34 6.17
CA PRO A 548 -18.38 14.57 6.48
C PRO A 548 -17.41 15.71 6.84
N LEU A 549 -17.58 16.85 6.17
CA LEU A 549 -16.89 18.11 6.45
C LEU A 549 -17.82 19.05 7.23
N PHE A 550 -17.29 19.66 8.28
CA PHE A 550 -18.01 20.58 9.16
C PHE A 550 -17.32 21.93 9.19
N VAL A 551 -18.07 23.00 8.95
CA VAL A 551 -17.59 24.36 9.16
C VAL A 551 -17.96 24.84 10.55
N GLN A 552 -17.02 25.44 11.28
CA GLN A 552 -17.25 26.05 12.58
C GLN A 552 -18.03 27.36 12.44
N GLN A 553 -18.97 27.59 13.35
CA GLN A 553 -19.81 28.78 13.45
C GLN A 553 -19.82 29.26 14.90
N ASP A 554 -20.36 30.44 15.17
CA ASP A 554 -20.43 30.98 16.54
C ASP A 554 -21.19 30.09 17.53
N SER A 555 -22.14 29.27 17.04
CA SER A 555 -23.00 28.41 17.86
C SER A 555 -22.71 26.91 17.74
N GLY A 556 -21.56 26.52 17.19
CA GLY A 556 -21.17 25.12 16.98
C GLY A 556 -20.74 24.82 15.55
N PHE A 557 -20.91 23.58 15.11
CA PHE A 557 -20.47 23.12 13.79
C PHE A 557 -21.66 22.86 12.88
N LYS A 558 -21.51 23.24 11.61
CA LYS A 558 -22.49 22.95 10.56
C LYS A 558 -21.87 21.98 9.57
N LYS A 559 -22.50 20.80 9.45
CA LYS A 559 -22.18 19.85 8.39
C LYS A 559 -22.44 20.47 7.01
N LEU A 560 -21.48 20.37 6.11
CA LEU A 560 -21.59 20.78 4.71
C LEU A 560 -22.14 19.64 3.85
N ASP A 561 -22.72 19.99 2.70
CA ASP A 561 -23.21 19.01 1.72
C ASP A 561 -22.04 18.56 0.83
N GLU A 562 -21.64 17.31 0.97
CA GLU A 562 -20.47 16.75 0.29
C GLU A 562 -20.65 16.69 -1.24
N VAL A 563 -21.88 16.62 -1.73
CA VAL A 563 -22.17 16.70 -3.18
C VAL A 563 -21.91 18.12 -3.69
N ALA A 564 -22.33 19.14 -2.93
CA ALA A 564 -22.06 20.54 -3.28
C ALA A 564 -20.57 20.88 -3.23
N LEU A 565 -19.82 20.21 -2.35
CA LEU A 565 -18.36 20.34 -2.24
C LEU A 565 -17.57 19.55 -3.30
N ASN A 566 -18.23 18.68 -4.08
CA ASN A 566 -17.57 17.74 -4.99
C ASN A 566 -16.64 16.74 -4.27
N MET A 567 -17.11 16.23 -3.13
CA MET A 567 -16.43 15.24 -2.27
C MET A 567 -17.35 14.08 -1.88
N SER A 568 -18.11 13.57 -2.86
CA SER A 568 -19.16 12.56 -2.62
C SER A 568 -18.65 11.11 -2.56
N GLU A 569 -17.35 10.91 -2.71
CA GLU A 569 -16.67 9.61 -2.68
C GLU A 569 -16.90 8.87 -1.36
N THR A 570 -17.05 7.54 -1.45
CA THR A 570 -17.38 6.64 -0.33
C THR A 570 -16.33 5.54 -0.16
N ARG A 571 -15.06 5.95 -0.20
CA ARG A 571 -13.91 5.05 -0.08
C ARG A 571 -13.68 4.64 1.38
N TRP A 572 -12.70 3.77 1.60
CA TRP A 572 -12.29 3.34 2.94
C TRP A 572 -11.14 4.22 3.41
N THR A 573 -11.45 5.43 3.88
CA THR A 573 -10.44 6.42 4.23
C THR A 573 -9.73 6.06 5.53
N MET A 574 -8.40 5.99 5.47
CA MET A 574 -7.52 5.59 6.57
C MET A 574 -6.78 6.78 7.20
N ALA A 575 -6.37 7.76 6.38
CA ALA A 575 -5.72 8.98 6.83
C ALA A 575 -6.15 10.18 5.97
N ILE A 576 -6.08 11.38 6.56
CA ILE A 576 -6.39 12.64 5.89
C ILE A 576 -5.20 13.58 6.09
N GLY A 577 -4.59 14.02 4.98
CA GLY A 577 -3.56 15.05 4.97
C GLY A 577 -4.13 16.41 4.57
N THR A 578 -3.60 17.48 5.15
CA THR A 578 -3.95 18.87 4.84
C THR A 578 -2.68 19.66 4.51
N ALA A 579 -2.65 20.37 3.39
CA ALA A 579 -1.54 21.25 2.99
C ALA A 579 -2.00 22.17 1.85
N ASP A 580 -1.26 23.24 1.57
CA ASP A 580 -1.45 24.07 0.37
C ASP A 580 -0.56 23.54 -0.78
N PHE A 581 -1.04 22.51 -1.49
CA PHE A 581 -0.27 21.77 -2.49
C PHE A 581 -0.06 22.56 -3.78
N ASN A 582 -0.93 23.53 -4.09
CA ASN A 582 -0.83 24.38 -5.27
C ASN A 582 -0.23 25.79 -5.00
N GLN A 583 0.07 26.10 -3.73
CA GLN A 583 0.58 27.39 -3.25
C GLN A 583 -0.35 28.59 -3.50
N ASP A 584 -1.67 28.39 -3.54
CA ASP A 584 -2.64 29.46 -3.72
C ASP A 584 -3.13 30.10 -2.40
N GLY A 585 -2.65 29.57 -1.27
CA GLY A 585 -2.96 30.03 0.08
C GLY A 585 -4.27 29.48 0.65
N TRP A 586 -4.87 28.48 0.02
CA TRP A 586 -5.97 27.69 0.55
C TRP A 586 -5.52 26.27 0.88
N THR A 587 -6.11 25.69 1.93
CA THR A 587 -5.78 24.33 2.33
C THR A 587 -6.49 23.32 1.45
N ASP A 588 -5.71 22.42 0.86
CA ASP A 588 -6.13 21.28 0.07
C ASP A 588 -6.22 20.02 0.95
N LEU A 589 -6.89 18.98 0.44
CA LEU A 589 -7.07 17.72 1.16
C LEU A 589 -6.49 16.55 0.37
N TYR A 590 -5.80 15.65 1.07
CA TYR A 590 -5.48 14.33 0.57
C TYR A 590 -6.14 13.26 1.43
N MET A 591 -6.77 12.27 0.79
CA MET A 591 -7.40 11.13 1.45
C MET A 591 -6.70 9.85 1.04
N ALA A 592 -5.98 9.24 1.97
CA ALA A 592 -5.40 7.91 1.80
C ALA A 592 -6.50 6.86 2.02
N ASN A 593 -6.72 5.99 1.04
CA ASN A 593 -7.84 5.04 1.02
C ASN A 593 -7.35 3.61 0.89
N ASP A 594 -7.84 2.73 1.78
CA ASP A 594 -7.66 1.30 1.61
C ASP A 594 -8.64 0.77 0.54
N PHE A 595 -8.24 -0.30 -0.15
CA PHE A 595 -9.02 -0.98 -1.18
C PHE A 595 -9.52 -0.12 -2.35
N GLY A 596 -9.04 1.12 -2.50
CA GLY A 596 -9.39 2.06 -3.56
C GLY A 596 -8.25 3.05 -3.81
N PRO A 597 -8.28 3.83 -4.90
CA PRO A 597 -7.27 4.85 -5.13
C PRO A 597 -7.42 6.00 -4.14
N ASP A 598 -6.32 6.69 -3.88
CA ASP A 598 -6.32 7.89 -3.05
C ASP A 598 -6.99 9.06 -3.77
N ASP A 599 -7.51 10.04 -3.02
CA ASP A 599 -8.10 11.25 -3.60
C ASP A 599 -7.30 12.49 -3.18
N LEU A 600 -6.99 13.35 -4.15
CA LEU A 600 -6.43 14.69 -3.93
C LEU A 600 -7.48 15.73 -4.31
N TYR A 601 -7.83 16.60 -3.37
CA TYR A 601 -8.83 17.65 -3.55
C TYR A 601 -8.15 19.02 -3.45
N LEU A 602 -8.05 19.73 -4.58
CA LEU A 602 -7.59 21.11 -4.59
C LEU A 602 -8.75 22.06 -4.29
N SER A 603 -8.54 22.98 -3.34
CA SER A 603 -9.57 23.89 -2.85
C SER A 603 -9.90 24.96 -3.89
N LYS A 604 -11.19 25.14 -4.20
CA LYS A 604 -11.69 26.30 -4.96
C LYS A 604 -12.08 27.39 -3.98
N LYS A 605 -11.07 27.93 -3.30
CA LYS A 605 -11.22 29.03 -2.34
C LYS A 605 -12.16 28.72 -1.16
N GLY A 606 -12.13 27.49 -0.66
CA GLY A 606 -12.97 27.06 0.46
C GLY A 606 -14.46 26.87 0.13
N GLU A 607 -14.90 27.13 -1.11
CA GLU A 607 -16.31 26.98 -1.51
C GLU A 607 -16.66 25.56 -1.97
N SER A 608 -15.72 24.89 -2.65
CA SER A 608 -15.83 23.54 -3.18
C SER A 608 -14.42 23.01 -3.50
N PHE A 609 -14.31 21.77 -3.98
CA PHE A 609 -13.03 21.18 -4.36
C PHE A 609 -13.00 20.67 -5.81
N GLU A 610 -11.80 20.60 -6.38
CA GLU A 610 -11.51 19.79 -7.57
C GLU A 610 -10.82 18.48 -7.16
N ASN A 611 -11.48 17.34 -7.41
CA ASN A 611 -10.84 16.04 -7.23
C ASN A 611 -9.90 15.76 -8.41
N ILE A 612 -8.59 15.85 -8.17
CA ILE A 612 -7.53 15.66 -9.14
C ILE A 612 -7.33 14.17 -9.39
N LYS A 613 -7.54 13.77 -10.65
CA LYS A 613 -7.33 12.39 -11.11
C LYS A 613 -6.53 12.44 -12.39
N GLY A 614 -5.39 11.76 -12.43
CA GLY A 614 -4.65 11.62 -13.66
C GLY A 614 -5.28 10.60 -14.61
N ASP A 615 -4.81 10.62 -15.86
CA ASP A 615 -5.39 9.84 -16.95
C ASP A 615 -4.92 8.37 -16.99
N MET A 616 -3.84 8.05 -16.28
CA MET A 616 -3.15 6.77 -16.40
C MET A 616 -2.84 6.17 -15.05
N PHE A 617 -2.63 4.85 -15.03
CA PHE A 617 -2.16 4.21 -13.81
C PHE A 617 -0.80 4.75 -13.36
N GLY A 618 -0.62 4.93 -12.05
CA GLY A 618 0.59 5.49 -11.44
C GLY A 618 0.60 7.01 -11.34
N THR A 619 -0.51 7.65 -11.69
CA THR A 619 -0.79 9.04 -11.33
C THR A 619 -1.79 9.09 -10.18
N ILE A 620 -1.84 10.21 -9.47
CA ILE A 620 -2.82 10.50 -8.41
C ILE A 620 -4.25 10.10 -8.83
N GLY A 621 -5.00 9.43 -7.94
CA GLY A 621 -6.36 8.96 -8.23
C GLY A 621 -6.45 7.73 -9.14
N ARG A 622 -5.29 7.21 -9.57
CA ARG A 622 -5.09 5.98 -10.36
C ARG A 622 -3.86 5.21 -9.85
N ASP A 623 -3.60 5.34 -8.56
CA ASP A 623 -2.43 4.84 -7.84
C ASP A 623 -2.63 3.44 -7.26
N THR A 624 -1.76 3.06 -6.32
CA THR A 624 -1.81 1.77 -5.65
C THR A 624 -2.84 1.80 -4.52
N TYR A 625 -3.85 0.95 -4.66
CA TYR A 625 -5.15 1.04 -3.99
C TYR A 625 -5.18 0.60 -2.51
N LYS A 626 -4.21 1.01 -1.70
CA LYS A 626 -3.91 0.48 -0.35
C LYS A 626 -3.50 1.58 0.65
N GLY A 627 -3.76 2.85 0.34
CA GLY A 627 -3.21 3.98 1.09
C GLY A 627 -3.64 3.94 2.56
N MET A 628 -2.65 3.86 3.47
CA MET A 628 -2.91 3.85 4.92
C MET A 628 -2.62 5.20 5.57
N ASN A 629 -1.56 5.88 5.13
CA ASN A 629 -0.97 7.06 5.77
C ASN A 629 -0.84 8.24 4.80
N ALA A 630 -0.78 9.46 5.33
CA ALA A 630 -0.39 10.65 4.58
C ALA A 630 0.57 11.50 5.42
N THR A 631 1.87 11.40 5.16
CA THR A 631 2.91 12.24 5.78
C THR A 631 3.38 13.28 4.78
N ILE A 632 3.18 14.55 5.07
CA ILE A 632 3.38 15.69 4.19
C ILE A 632 4.55 16.53 4.70
N ILE A 633 5.59 16.67 3.88
CA ILE A 633 6.80 17.47 4.15
C ILE A 633 7.57 17.66 2.84
N ASP A 634 8.36 18.73 2.71
CA ASP A 634 9.20 19.03 1.54
C ASP A 634 10.45 18.12 1.52
N PHE A 635 10.31 16.86 1.07
CA PHE A 635 11.38 15.86 1.06
C PHE A 635 12.49 16.18 0.07
N ASP A 636 12.16 16.81 -1.06
CA ASP A 636 13.13 17.22 -2.08
C ASP A 636 13.61 18.68 -1.94
N GLN A 637 13.15 19.43 -0.94
CA GLN A 637 13.56 20.81 -0.66
C GLN A 637 13.30 21.78 -1.83
N ASN A 638 12.38 21.45 -2.73
CA ASN A 638 12.06 22.33 -3.86
C ASN A 638 11.16 23.52 -3.43
N GLY A 639 10.71 23.52 -2.17
CA GLY A 639 9.85 24.53 -1.57
C GLY A 639 8.36 24.28 -1.76
N TRP A 640 7.96 23.10 -2.25
CA TRP A 640 6.60 22.58 -2.33
C TRP A 640 6.47 21.37 -1.41
N MET A 641 5.29 21.18 -0.85
CA MET A 641 5.06 20.06 0.05
C MET A 641 4.96 18.76 -0.77
N ASP A 642 5.81 17.79 -0.46
CA ASP A 642 5.69 16.41 -0.97
C ASP A 642 4.84 15.57 0.00
N MET A 643 4.47 14.36 -0.40
CA MET A 643 3.62 13.49 0.41
C MET A 643 4.00 12.02 0.27
N TYR A 644 4.27 11.41 1.43
CA TYR A 644 4.54 9.98 1.56
C TYR A 644 3.29 9.22 2.02
N VAL A 645 2.99 8.14 1.30
CA VAL A 645 1.83 7.27 1.55
C VAL A 645 2.31 5.84 1.73
N SER A 646 2.15 5.31 2.93
CA SER A 646 2.49 3.92 3.20
C SER A 646 1.49 2.96 2.56
N ASN A 647 1.99 1.85 2.02
CA ASN A 647 1.19 0.75 1.48
C ASN A 647 1.69 -0.63 1.91
N VAL A 648 1.01 -1.66 1.41
CA VAL A 648 1.39 -3.07 1.52
C VAL A 648 2.25 -3.47 0.33
N HIS A 649 3.42 -4.03 0.60
CA HIS A 649 4.28 -4.64 -0.42
C HIS A 649 4.37 -6.15 -0.17
N HIS A 650 3.85 -6.96 -1.10
CA HIS A 650 3.84 -8.41 -0.97
C HIS A 650 3.91 -9.11 -2.34
N ALA A 651 4.35 -10.36 -2.41
CA ALA A 651 4.47 -11.09 -3.69
C ALA A 651 3.16 -11.27 -4.49
N LEU A 652 2.00 -11.04 -3.86
CA LEU A 652 0.69 -11.02 -4.53
C LEU A 652 0.31 -9.64 -5.07
N GLN A 653 0.98 -8.60 -4.58
CA GLN A 653 0.70 -7.18 -4.72
C GLN A 653 2.06 -6.47 -4.76
N ALA A 654 2.73 -6.51 -5.92
CA ALA A 654 4.06 -5.90 -6.13
C ALA A 654 4.04 -4.35 -6.10
N GLU A 655 2.94 -3.79 -5.61
CA GLU A 655 2.76 -2.39 -5.29
C GLU A 655 3.47 -2.08 -3.96
N GLY A 656 3.96 -0.86 -3.77
CA GLY A 656 4.65 -0.43 -2.56
C GLY A 656 4.13 0.94 -2.11
N SER A 657 4.78 1.50 -1.09
CA SER A 657 4.52 2.87 -0.63
C SER A 657 4.81 3.87 -1.75
N LEU A 658 4.13 5.02 -1.71
CA LEU A 658 4.19 6.08 -2.72
C LEU A 658 4.86 7.33 -2.14
N LEU A 659 5.50 8.09 -3.02
CA LEU A 659 6.04 9.41 -2.70
C LEU A 659 5.62 10.37 -3.81
N TRP A 660 4.57 11.15 -3.54
CA TRP A 660 4.09 12.18 -4.45
C TRP A 660 4.92 13.44 -4.29
N SER A 661 5.53 13.87 -5.38
CA SER A 661 6.27 15.11 -5.43
C SER A 661 5.54 16.16 -6.26
N PHE A 662 5.47 17.38 -5.73
CA PHE A 662 4.73 18.49 -6.31
C PHE A 662 5.70 19.55 -6.82
N ARG A 663 5.41 20.12 -7.99
CA ARG A 663 6.24 21.17 -8.60
C ARG A 663 5.39 22.16 -9.38
N PRO A 664 5.85 23.42 -9.54
CA PRO A 664 5.07 24.44 -10.21
C PRO A 664 4.80 24.05 -11.66
N ASN A 665 3.58 24.31 -12.12
CA ASN A 665 3.20 24.18 -13.51
C ASN A 665 3.16 25.59 -14.16
N PRO A 666 4.08 25.91 -15.08
CA PRO A 666 4.13 27.23 -15.72
C PRO A 666 2.92 27.54 -16.60
N GLU A 667 2.18 26.53 -17.04
CA GLU A 667 1.02 26.69 -17.93
C GLU A 667 -0.30 26.86 -17.15
N ASP A 668 -0.37 26.29 -15.94
CA ASP A 668 -1.55 26.35 -15.07
C ASP A 668 -1.14 26.33 -13.60
N SER A 669 -1.14 27.49 -12.95
CA SER A 669 -0.73 27.60 -11.55
C SER A 669 -1.66 26.90 -10.56
N PHE A 670 -2.91 26.59 -10.95
CA PHE A 670 -3.83 25.88 -10.07
C PHE A 670 -3.55 24.38 -10.05
N HIS A 671 -3.06 23.82 -11.16
CA HIS A 671 -2.76 22.40 -11.31
C HIS A 671 -1.24 22.15 -11.27
N PRO A 672 -0.65 21.84 -10.10
CA PRO A 672 0.76 21.50 -10.01
C PRO A 672 1.07 20.24 -10.83
N ILE A 673 2.34 20.09 -11.22
CA ILE A 673 2.81 18.82 -11.77
C ILE A 673 3.05 17.87 -10.60
N ILE A 674 2.48 16.67 -10.69
CA ILE A 674 2.50 15.64 -9.64
C ILE A 674 3.20 14.40 -10.18
N GLU A 675 4.23 13.91 -9.48
CA GLU A 675 5.03 12.75 -9.89
C GLU A 675 5.20 11.75 -8.75
N GLU A 676 5.00 10.46 -9.02
CA GLU A 676 5.31 9.37 -8.09
C GLU A 676 6.82 9.06 -8.14
N LYS A 677 7.50 9.09 -7.00
CA LYS A 677 8.97 8.96 -6.90
C LYS A 677 9.46 7.83 -5.98
N ALA A 678 8.61 7.10 -5.25
CA ALA A 678 9.07 6.17 -4.20
C ALA A 678 9.98 5.07 -4.75
N THR A 679 9.65 4.49 -5.91
CA THR A 679 10.47 3.43 -6.53
C THR A 679 11.87 3.92 -6.89
N TYR A 680 12.00 5.18 -7.33
CA TYR A 680 13.26 5.75 -7.77
C TYR A 680 14.10 6.30 -6.62
N THR A 681 13.46 6.64 -5.51
CA THR A 681 14.08 7.23 -4.32
C THR A 681 14.37 6.18 -3.25
N GLY A 682 13.84 4.96 -3.35
CA GLY A 682 14.10 3.86 -2.39
C GLY A 682 13.15 3.82 -1.19
N ALA A 683 11.96 4.43 -1.30
CA ALA A 683 10.99 4.55 -0.21
C ALA A 683 9.76 3.63 -0.36
N ILE A 684 9.90 2.45 -0.96
CA ILE A 684 8.74 1.60 -1.32
C ILE A 684 8.25 0.67 -0.20
N ASN A 685 9.03 0.46 0.87
CA ASN A 685 8.69 -0.44 1.98
C ASN A 685 8.53 -1.91 1.58
N GLU A 686 9.58 -2.49 0.98
CA GLU A 686 9.65 -3.87 0.51
C GLU A 686 9.31 -4.92 1.58
N ASP A 687 8.60 -5.99 1.18
CA ASP A 687 8.24 -7.15 2.02
C ASP A 687 7.53 -6.80 3.34
N ARG A 688 6.74 -5.72 3.39
CA ARG A 688 6.13 -5.23 4.63
C ARG A 688 4.70 -4.75 4.45
N PHE A 689 3.97 -4.76 5.56
CA PHE A 689 2.64 -4.14 5.66
C PHE A 689 2.76 -2.79 6.36
N GLY A 690 2.75 -1.69 5.60
CA GLY A 690 2.89 -0.33 6.14
C GLY A 690 1.62 0.21 6.81
N TRP A 691 1.81 0.98 7.89
CA TRP A 691 0.78 1.72 8.63
C TRP A 691 1.20 3.19 8.82
N GLY A 692 1.24 3.74 10.04
CA GLY A 692 1.63 5.12 10.29
C GLY A 692 3.08 5.40 9.89
N ALA A 693 3.32 6.60 9.37
CA ALA A 693 4.67 7.11 9.16
C ALA A 693 4.80 8.51 9.77
N GLY A 694 6.03 8.87 10.13
CA GLY A 694 6.41 10.20 10.60
C GLY A 694 7.72 10.62 9.93
N ALA A 695 7.92 11.92 9.75
CA ALA A 695 9.09 12.46 9.08
C ALA A 695 9.72 13.59 9.91
N GLY A 696 11.02 13.76 9.77
CA GLY A 696 11.82 14.74 10.50
C GLY A 696 13.29 14.58 10.18
N ASP A 697 14.11 15.55 10.53
CA ASP A 697 15.56 15.49 10.36
C ASP A 697 16.20 14.93 11.65
N PHE A 698 16.49 13.63 11.68
CA PHE A 698 16.91 12.95 12.92
C PHE A 698 18.38 13.21 13.29
N ASN A 699 19.19 13.64 12.32
CA ASN A 699 20.61 13.92 12.53
C ASN A 699 20.94 15.44 12.45
N ASN A 700 19.97 16.28 12.14
CA ASN A 700 20.10 17.72 11.91
C ASN A 700 21.03 18.09 10.76
N ASP A 701 21.10 17.30 9.68
CA ASP A 701 21.94 17.59 8.51
C ASP A 701 21.28 18.49 7.46
N GLY A 702 20.00 18.79 7.65
CA GLY A 702 19.16 19.60 6.80
C GLY A 702 18.27 18.78 5.86
N LEU A 703 18.46 17.47 5.73
CA LEU A 703 17.65 16.57 4.90
C LEU A 703 16.54 15.91 5.74
N ILE A 704 15.37 15.73 5.15
CA ILE A 704 14.24 15.12 5.85
C ILE A 704 14.29 13.60 5.71
N ASP A 705 14.29 12.91 6.84
CA ASP A 705 14.20 11.46 6.96
C ASP A 705 12.76 11.00 7.20
N LEU A 706 12.52 9.70 7.11
CA LEU A 706 11.20 9.09 7.20
C LEU A 706 11.24 7.81 8.06
N ALA A 707 10.40 7.74 9.08
CA ALA A 707 10.19 6.53 9.87
C ALA A 707 8.80 5.95 9.63
N GLN A 708 8.68 4.62 9.56
CA GLN A 708 7.42 3.94 9.25
C GLN A 708 7.15 2.73 10.16
N ALA A 709 5.92 2.67 10.66
CA ALA A 709 5.36 1.54 11.38
C ALA A 709 4.98 0.39 10.42
N ASN A 710 5.33 -0.84 10.80
CA ASN A 710 5.02 -2.04 10.03
C ASN A 710 4.37 -3.17 10.86
N GLY A 711 3.76 -4.09 10.13
CA GLY A 711 3.17 -5.33 10.64
C GLY A 711 1.65 -5.26 10.79
N MET A 712 0.93 -6.29 10.34
CA MET A 712 -0.54 -6.29 10.39
C MET A 712 -1.03 -6.93 11.69
N VAL A 713 -1.11 -8.26 11.79
CA VAL A 713 -1.65 -8.93 12.99
C VAL A 713 -0.89 -10.20 13.32
N ASP A 714 -0.74 -10.49 14.62
CA ASP A 714 -0.15 -11.73 15.13
C ASP A 714 -1.14 -12.54 15.99
N ASP A 715 -0.64 -13.59 16.64
CA ASP A 715 -1.43 -14.48 17.50
C ASP A 715 -1.27 -14.20 19.01
N ALA A 716 -0.71 -13.07 19.41
CA ALA A 716 -0.40 -12.78 20.82
C ALA A 716 -1.64 -12.88 21.72
N PHE A 717 -2.81 -12.45 21.22
CA PHE A 717 -4.05 -12.42 22.01
C PHE A 717 -5.03 -13.56 21.69
N ASP A 718 -4.79 -14.35 20.65
CA ASP A 718 -5.67 -15.42 20.17
C ASP A 718 -4.94 -16.71 19.75
N LYS A 719 -3.79 -17.00 20.37
CA LYS A 719 -2.92 -18.15 20.07
C LYS A 719 -3.67 -19.49 20.03
N LYS A 720 -3.58 -20.18 18.90
CA LYS A 720 -4.14 -21.53 18.68
C LYS A 720 -3.10 -22.59 18.29
N PHE A 721 -1.96 -22.18 17.78
CA PHE A 721 -0.93 -23.06 17.23
C PHE A 721 0.42 -22.77 17.90
N ASP A 722 1.34 -23.74 17.88
CA ASP A 722 2.68 -23.56 18.48
C ASP A 722 3.47 -22.44 17.77
N LYS A 723 3.36 -22.42 16.44
CA LYS A 723 3.86 -21.36 15.56
C LYS A 723 2.68 -20.70 14.86
N CYS A 724 2.70 -19.39 14.77
CA CYS A 724 1.70 -18.61 14.06
C CYS A 724 1.76 -18.90 12.55
N PRO A 725 0.75 -19.57 11.95
CA PRO A 725 0.75 -19.86 10.52
C PRO A 725 0.48 -18.59 9.71
N ASP A 726 1.02 -18.51 8.49
CA ASP A 726 0.74 -17.41 7.57
C ASP A 726 -0.66 -17.54 6.95
N TYR A 727 -1.46 -16.48 7.05
CA TYR A 727 -2.82 -16.41 6.52
C TYR A 727 -2.87 -16.01 5.03
N TRP A 728 -1.77 -15.53 4.44
CA TRP A 728 -1.76 -15.07 3.04
C TRP A 728 -2.24 -16.11 2.03
N TYR A 729 -1.99 -17.40 2.28
CA TYR A 729 -2.51 -18.46 1.41
C TYR A 729 -4.04 -18.52 1.38
N ILE A 730 -4.69 -18.22 2.50
CA ILE A 730 -6.16 -18.13 2.61
C ILE A 730 -6.64 -16.80 2.05
N ASN A 731 -5.95 -15.70 2.40
CA ASN A 731 -6.25 -14.35 1.90
C ASN A 731 -6.23 -14.28 0.37
N GLU A 732 -5.26 -14.94 -0.26
CA GLU A 732 -5.14 -15.00 -1.72
C GLU A 732 -6.39 -15.61 -2.39
N LYS A 733 -7.07 -16.56 -1.74
CA LYS A 733 -8.27 -17.20 -2.30
C LYS A 733 -9.47 -16.25 -2.28
N ILE A 734 -9.63 -15.48 -1.20
CA ILE A 734 -10.70 -14.47 -1.12
C ILE A 734 -10.38 -13.28 -2.03
N ALA A 735 -9.11 -12.89 -2.14
CA ALA A 735 -8.64 -11.82 -3.03
C ALA A 735 -8.88 -12.06 -4.52
N ARG A 736 -9.03 -13.33 -4.91
CA ARG A 736 -9.37 -13.73 -6.28
C ARG A 736 -10.86 -13.91 -6.54
N SER A 737 -11.70 -13.79 -5.51
CA SER A 737 -13.14 -13.97 -5.64
C SER A 737 -13.82 -12.69 -6.14
N PRO A 738 -14.95 -12.79 -6.86
CA PRO A 738 -15.70 -11.61 -7.30
C PRO A 738 -16.45 -10.93 -6.14
N PRO A 739 -16.92 -9.68 -6.30
CA PRO A 739 -17.58 -8.91 -5.24
C PRO A 739 -18.74 -9.59 -4.54
N GLN A 740 -19.48 -10.47 -5.23
CA GLN A 740 -20.59 -11.24 -4.65
C GLN A 740 -20.14 -12.21 -3.56
N ILE A 741 -18.83 -12.46 -3.43
CA ILE A 741 -18.24 -13.32 -2.41
C ILE A 741 -17.52 -12.47 -1.37
N HIS A 742 -16.53 -11.65 -1.76
CA HIS A 742 -15.65 -10.99 -0.79
C HIS A 742 -16.29 -9.85 0.00
N ARG A 743 -17.40 -9.25 -0.44
CA ARG A 743 -18.12 -8.24 0.35
C ARG A 743 -18.81 -8.80 1.61
N TYR A 744 -18.97 -10.13 1.66
CA TYR A 744 -19.62 -10.83 2.76
C TYR A 744 -18.58 -11.44 3.71
N ILE A 745 -18.46 -10.92 4.93
CA ILE A 745 -17.42 -11.34 5.90
C ILE A 745 -17.51 -12.83 6.28
N ASN A 746 -18.70 -13.43 6.22
CA ASN A 746 -18.88 -14.88 6.48
C ASN A 746 -18.30 -15.77 5.36
N ASN A 747 -17.90 -15.20 4.22
CA ASN A 747 -17.17 -15.91 3.16
C ASN A 747 -15.64 -15.87 3.33
N TRP A 748 -15.13 -15.09 4.29
CA TRP A 748 -13.70 -15.01 4.61
C TRP A 748 -13.27 -16.21 5.47
N GLY A 749 -12.00 -16.58 5.36
CA GLY A 749 -11.45 -17.67 6.16
C GLY A 749 -11.22 -17.29 7.63
N ASP A 750 -11.02 -18.28 8.49
CA ASP A 750 -10.76 -18.02 9.93
C ASP A 750 -9.30 -17.60 10.14
N ILE A 751 -9.08 -16.35 10.57
CA ILE A 751 -7.75 -15.79 10.85
C ILE A 751 -7.25 -16.11 12.25
N ARG A 752 -8.08 -16.69 13.13
CA ARG A 752 -7.71 -16.83 14.54
C ARG A 752 -6.52 -17.76 14.74
N GLY A 753 -5.53 -17.30 15.50
CA GLY A 753 -4.26 -17.98 15.72
C GLY A 753 -3.29 -17.94 14.53
N THR A 754 -3.64 -17.28 13.43
CA THR A 754 -2.76 -17.06 12.26
C THR A 754 -2.23 -15.62 12.22
N CYS A 755 -1.18 -15.40 11.44
CA CYS A 755 -0.51 -14.11 11.27
C CYS A 755 -0.70 -13.60 9.84
N ILE A 756 -0.74 -12.29 9.69
CA ILE A 756 -0.55 -11.59 8.41
C ILE A 756 0.53 -10.57 8.67
N HIS A 757 1.66 -10.66 7.96
CA HIS A 757 2.81 -9.77 8.19
C HIS A 757 3.06 -9.56 9.70
N GLY A 758 3.12 -10.67 10.45
CA GLY A 758 3.21 -10.63 11.90
C GLY A 758 4.67 -10.49 12.36
N HIS A 759 4.91 -9.68 13.39
CA HIS A 759 6.25 -9.49 13.98
C HIS A 759 7.27 -8.84 13.02
N GLU A 760 6.85 -7.79 12.34
CA GLU A 760 7.71 -7.00 11.45
C GLU A 760 8.53 -5.97 12.22
N LYS A 761 9.65 -5.58 11.60
CA LYS A 761 10.43 -4.43 12.04
C LYS A 761 9.89 -3.16 11.39
N ASN A 762 9.96 -2.06 12.12
CA ASN A 762 9.79 -0.73 11.54
C ASN A 762 10.97 -0.41 10.61
N LYS A 763 10.77 0.58 9.75
CA LYS A 763 11.82 1.13 8.91
C LYS A 763 12.14 2.56 9.33
N LEU A 764 13.39 2.96 9.16
CA LEU A 764 13.81 4.35 9.18
C LEU A 764 14.67 4.58 7.95
N TYR A 765 14.14 5.37 7.04
CA TYR A 765 14.77 5.79 5.82
C TYR A 765 15.49 7.10 6.06
N MET A 766 16.81 7.04 6.01
CA MET A 766 17.63 8.23 6.03
C MET A 766 17.76 8.80 4.62
N ASN A 767 17.54 10.09 4.47
CA ASN A 767 17.68 10.79 3.20
C ASN A 767 19.13 11.26 3.05
N ARG A 768 19.76 10.90 1.94
CA ARG A 768 21.12 11.34 1.57
C ARG A 768 21.15 12.07 0.22
N GLY A 769 19.97 12.34 -0.33
CA GLY A 769 19.81 13.01 -1.61
C GLY A 769 20.25 14.47 -1.54
N THR A 770 20.76 15.00 -2.65
CA THR A 770 21.11 16.43 -2.77
C THR A 770 20.50 16.99 -4.05
N ASP A 771 20.45 18.32 -4.16
CA ASP A 771 19.98 19.03 -5.36
C ASP A 771 18.57 18.63 -5.82
N HIS A 772 17.62 18.55 -4.89
CA HIS A 772 16.21 18.21 -5.16
C HIS A 772 15.96 16.78 -5.67
N HIS A 773 16.88 15.87 -5.34
CA HIS A 773 16.77 14.45 -5.66
C HIS A 773 16.94 13.60 -4.39
N PRO A 774 15.88 13.41 -3.58
CA PRO A 774 15.95 12.61 -2.38
C PRO A 774 16.34 11.18 -2.70
N GLN A 775 17.12 10.56 -1.82
CA GLN A 775 17.48 9.15 -1.90
C GLN A 775 17.46 8.57 -0.51
N PHE A 776 16.57 7.63 -0.30
CA PHE A 776 16.32 6.98 0.97
C PHE A 776 17.12 5.69 1.09
N VAL A 777 17.66 5.47 2.28
CA VAL A 777 18.36 4.25 2.68
C VAL A 777 17.78 3.80 4.01
N ASP A 778 17.30 2.55 4.08
CA ASP A 778 16.81 1.98 5.33
C ASP A 778 18.00 1.70 6.27
N VAL A 779 18.02 2.39 7.40
CA VAL A 779 19.08 2.34 8.42
C VAL A 779 18.61 1.77 9.75
N ALA A 780 17.35 1.33 9.87
CA ALA A 780 16.73 0.94 11.14
C ALA A 780 17.60 -0.02 11.98
N ASP A 781 18.14 -1.06 11.36
CA ASP A 781 18.98 -2.06 12.03
C ASP A 781 20.31 -1.49 12.53
N THR A 782 20.83 -0.45 11.90
CA THR A 782 22.13 0.17 12.25
C THR A 782 22.02 1.21 13.35
N ILE A 783 20.81 1.72 13.61
CA ILE A 783 20.55 2.78 14.59
C ILE A 783 19.79 2.29 15.83
N GLY A 784 19.57 0.98 15.99
CA GLY A 784 18.91 0.42 17.17
C GLY A 784 17.38 0.23 17.07
N MET A 785 16.80 0.34 15.87
CA MET A 785 15.38 0.11 15.60
C MET A 785 15.09 -1.30 15.02
N ASP A 786 15.63 -2.35 15.65
CA ASP A 786 15.53 -3.74 15.15
C ASP A 786 14.37 -4.55 15.77
N GLN A 787 13.50 -3.90 16.55
CA GLN A 787 12.42 -4.53 17.31
C GLN A 787 11.31 -5.06 16.39
N LYS A 788 10.88 -6.30 16.67
CA LYS A 788 9.82 -6.97 15.94
C LYS A 788 8.49 -6.90 16.67
N GLY A 789 7.43 -6.50 15.97
CA GLY A 789 6.09 -6.39 16.52
C GLY A 789 5.04 -6.14 15.44
N ASN A 790 3.87 -5.68 15.86
CA ASN A 790 2.87 -5.12 14.97
C ASN A 790 2.62 -3.70 15.45
N TRP A 791 3.12 -2.76 14.67
CA TRP A 791 3.16 -1.35 15.02
C TRP A 791 2.04 -0.61 14.29
N ARG A 792 1.60 0.53 14.82
CA ARG A 792 0.47 1.29 14.26
C ARG A 792 0.82 2.75 14.03
N GLY A 793 0.53 3.62 14.98
CA GLY A 793 0.92 5.03 14.92
C GLY A 793 2.44 5.17 15.02
N MET A 794 2.98 6.13 14.29
CA MET A 794 4.39 6.53 14.33
C MET A 794 4.48 8.04 14.57
N ALA A 795 4.79 8.45 15.80
CA ALA A 795 4.91 9.86 16.16
C ALA A 795 6.36 10.26 16.34
N VAL A 796 6.69 11.46 15.84
CA VAL A 796 8.01 12.09 15.98
C VAL A 796 7.85 13.31 16.88
N ALA A 797 8.74 13.46 17.86
CA ALA A 797 8.70 14.58 18.80
C ALA A 797 10.06 14.82 19.45
N ASP A 798 10.30 16.01 19.96
CA ASP A 798 11.47 16.29 20.82
C ASP A 798 10.99 16.34 22.28
N PHE A 799 11.08 15.21 22.99
CA PHE A 799 10.46 15.07 24.32
C PHE A 799 11.26 15.73 25.44
N ASP A 800 12.55 16.03 25.22
CA ASP A 800 13.43 16.70 26.17
C ASP A 800 13.95 18.07 25.71
N ASN A 801 13.47 18.54 24.56
CA ASN A 801 13.72 19.86 23.96
C ASN A 801 15.19 20.12 23.62
N ASP A 802 15.92 19.09 23.21
CA ASP A 802 17.35 19.19 22.94
C ASP A 802 17.74 19.27 21.46
N GLY A 803 16.75 19.19 20.58
CA GLY A 803 16.84 19.29 19.13
C GLY A 803 17.05 17.99 18.40
N ARG A 804 17.15 16.87 19.11
CA ARG A 804 17.20 15.55 18.49
C ARG A 804 15.82 14.94 18.55
N LEU A 805 15.23 14.75 17.38
CA LEU A 805 13.89 14.17 17.29
C LEU A 805 13.91 12.72 17.79
N ASP A 806 13.02 12.44 18.72
CA ASP A 806 12.69 11.13 19.27
C ASP A 806 11.50 10.50 18.52
N LEU A 807 11.21 9.24 18.84
CA LEU A 807 10.19 8.48 18.14
C LEU A 807 9.40 7.57 19.09
N ILE A 808 8.08 7.56 18.93
CA ILE A 808 7.18 6.61 19.60
C ILE A 808 6.35 5.85 18.56
N ALA A 809 6.29 4.53 18.71
CA ALA A 809 5.44 3.66 17.89
C ALA A 809 4.42 2.91 18.76
N THR A 810 3.13 2.98 18.42
CA THR A 810 2.07 2.26 19.15
C THR A 810 1.95 0.80 18.70
N SER A 811 1.28 -0.04 19.51
CA SER A 811 1.08 -1.47 19.20
C SER A 811 -0.21 -2.06 19.76
N LEU A 812 -0.96 -2.71 18.86
CA LEU A 812 -2.18 -3.43 19.21
C LEU A 812 -1.98 -4.47 20.31
N TYR A 813 -0.82 -5.13 20.36
CA TYR A 813 -0.61 -6.30 21.20
C TYR A 813 0.42 -6.10 22.31
N ARG A 814 1.21 -5.02 22.26
CA ARG A 814 2.37 -4.81 23.16
C ARG A 814 2.40 -3.41 23.75
N ASP A 815 3.30 -3.17 24.69
CA ASP A 815 3.62 -1.81 25.10
C ASP A 815 4.19 -1.02 23.90
N PRO A 816 3.99 0.30 23.84
CA PRO A 816 4.55 1.12 22.78
C PRO A 816 6.08 1.10 22.83
N LEU A 817 6.71 1.32 21.68
CA LEU A 817 8.15 1.58 21.62
C LEU A 817 8.40 3.06 21.83
N VAL A 818 9.35 3.39 22.70
CA VAL A 818 9.88 4.74 22.89
C VAL A 818 11.36 4.70 22.55
N PHE A 819 11.78 5.51 21.59
CA PHE A 819 13.15 5.62 21.15
C PHE A 819 13.67 7.02 21.46
N HIS A 820 14.68 7.08 22.32
CA HIS A 820 15.40 8.30 22.63
C HIS A 820 16.60 8.45 21.69
N ASN A 821 16.65 9.56 20.96
CA ASN A 821 17.73 9.87 20.03
C ASN A 821 18.97 10.38 20.77
N LYS A 822 20.01 9.54 20.83
CA LYS A 822 21.25 9.88 21.53
C LYS A 822 22.24 10.58 20.62
N LYS A 823 22.87 11.61 21.20
CA LYS A 823 23.96 12.36 20.59
C LYS A 823 25.10 11.44 20.15
N THR A 824 25.63 11.67 18.95
CA THR A 824 26.91 11.14 18.48
C THR A 824 27.89 12.28 18.16
N ASP A 825 28.96 12.00 17.42
CA ASP A 825 30.04 12.95 17.11
C ASP A 825 29.63 14.09 16.15
N PHE A 826 28.46 14.00 15.50
CA PHE A 826 27.96 15.05 14.61
C PHE A 826 27.20 16.14 15.37
N GLU A 827 27.57 17.41 15.14
CA GLU A 827 26.94 18.59 15.73
C GLU A 827 26.19 19.41 14.66
N GLY A 828 25.12 18.82 14.13
CA GLY A 828 24.13 19.55 13.32
C GLY A 828 23.44 20.62 14.15
N ASN A 829 23.31 21.84 13.61
CA ASN A 829 22.53 22.90 14.25
C ASN A 829 21.07 22.76 13.85
N TRP A 830 20.18 23.29 14.66
CA TRP A 830 18.74 23.22 14.42
C TRP A 830 18.04 24.50 14.88
N ILE A 831 16.77 24.65 14.54
CA ILE A 831 15.89 25.65 15.15
C ILE A 831 14.48 25.09 15.27
N GLY A 832 13.91 25.21 16.46
CA GLY A 832 12.53 24.84 16.73
C GLY A 832 11.63 26.07 16.78
N LEU A 833 10.43 26.00 16.20
CA LEU A 833 9.50 27.12 16.10
C LEU A 833 8.10 26.68 16.52
N ASP A 834 7.59 27.30 17.59
CA ASP A 834 6.18 27.29 17.92
C ASP A 834 5.55 28.61 17.44
N ILE A 835 4.68 28.54 16.42
CA ILE A 835 4.01 29.72 15.89
C ILE A 835 2.56 29.79 16.40
N VAL A 836 2.17 30.95 16.91
CA VAL A 836 0.82 31.20 17.46
C VAL A 836 0.26 32.51 16.95
N SER A 837 -1.07 32.59 16.81
CA SER A 837 -1.78 33.79 16.38
C SER A 837 -2.61 34.40 17.50
N THR A 838 -2.60 35.73 17.60
CA THR A 838 -3.55 36.49 18.42
C THR A 838 -4.56 37.25 17.56
N LYS A 839 -4.49 37.07 16.26
CA LYS A 839 -5.30 37.78 15.26
C LYS A 839 -6.54 36.98 14.95
N SER A 840 -7.68 37.65 14.89
CA SER A 840 -8.97 37.02 14.57
C SER A 840 -9.00 36.35 13.19
N GLU A 841 -8.17 36.82 12.25
CA GLU A 841 -8.12 36.30 10.89
C GLU A 841 -7.30 35.02 10.70
N CYS A 842 -6.65 34.51 11.75
CA CYS A 842 -5.84 33.29 11.72
C CYS A 842 -6.03 32.55 13.03
N ASN A 843 -6.43 31.28 12.97
CA ASN A 843 -6.64 30.45 14.16
C ASN A 843 -5.43 30.51 15.09
N ARG A 844 -5.67 30.40 16.40
CA ARG A 844 -4.67 30.63 17.44
C ARG A 844 -3.44 29.74 17.27
N GLU A 845 -3.64 28.52 16.79
CA GLU A 845 -2.57 27.56 16.54
C GLU A 845 -1.83 27.79 15.22
N ALA A 846 -2.27 28.76 14.42
CA ALA A 846 -1.72 29.13 13.12
C ALA A 846 -1.66 27.97 12.13
N VAL A 847 -2.59 27.01 12.22
CA VAL A 847 -2.77 25.91 11.26
C VAL A 847 -3.00 26.48 9.86
N GLY A 848 -2.33 25.89 8.86
CA GLY A 848 -2.33 26.38 7.47
C GLY A 848 -1.30 27.49 7.21
N SER A 849 -0.43 27.80 8.18
CA SER A 849 0.68 28.74 7.97
C SER A 849 1.90 28.04 7.38
N ARG A 850 2.52 28.67 6.38
CA ARG A 850 3.79 28.22 5.79
C ARG A 850 4.96 28.96 6.42
N VAL A 851 5.96 28.21 6.88
CA VAL A 851 7.18 28.75 7.48
C VAL A 851 8.37 28.43 6.59
N ILE A 852 9.19 29.45 6.34
CA ILE A 852 10.40 29.37 5.54
C ILE A 852 11.58 29.80 6.41
N VAL A 853 12.55 28.91 6.57
CA VAL A 853 13.82 29.22 7.23
C VAL A 853 14.90 29.43 6.19
N GLN A 854 15.53 30.61 6.20
CA GLN A 854 16.66 30.94 5.32
C GLN A 854 17.95 31.04 6.13
N PHE A 855 19.00 30.37 5.67
CA PHE A 855 20.30 30.34 6.32
C PHE A 855 21.43 30.17 5.32
N TRP A 856 22.61 30.66 5.69
CA TRP A 856 23.85 30.42 4.96
C TRP A 856 24.49 29.14 5.50
N ASP A 857 24.70 28.16 4.64
CA ASP A 857 25.38 26.92 5.01
C ASP A 857 26.89 27.12 5.20
N SER A 858 27.59 26.06 5.62
CA SER A 858 29.04 26.09 5.85
C SER A 858 29.88 26.43 4.60
N THR A 859 29.31 26.29 3.40
CA THR A 859 29.94 26.62 2.12
C THR A 859 29.66 28.06 1.68
N GLY A 860 28.80 28.78 2.40
CA GLY A 860 28.36 30.13 2.06
C GLY A 860 27.25 30.15 1.01
N VAL A 861 26.54 29.04 0.80
CA VAL A 861 25.35 28.99 -0.06
C VAL A 861 24.12 29.29 0.78
N LEU A 862 23.24 30.16 0.28
CA LEU A 862 21.94 30.43 0.90
C LEU A 862 21.01 29.25 0.65
N LYS A 863 20.58 28.60 1.73
CA LYS A 863 19.61 27.50 1.75
C LYS A 863 18.25 28.01 2.23
N ARG A 864 17.21 27.28 1.82
CA ARG A 864 15.81 27.54 2.18
C ARG A 864 15.16 26.21 2.53
N LEU A 865 14.58 26.11 3.72
CA LEU A 865 13.75 24.99 4.13
C LEU A 865 12.32 25.48 4.34
N VAL A 866 11.34 24.64 4.00
CA VAL A 866 9.92 24.97 4.04
C VAL A 866 9.17 23.88 4.80
N GLN A 867 8.29 24.29 5.72
CA GLN A 867 7.30 23.42 6.34
C GLN A 867 5.97 24.18 6.50
N GLU A 868 4.89 23.42 6.65
CA GLU A 868 3.56 23.95 6.97
C GLU A 868 3.10 23.45 8.33
N LYS A 869 2.45 24.33 9.11
CA LYS A 869 1.87 23.94 10.38
C LYS A 869 0.51 23.28 10.15
N VAL A 870 0.41 22.00 10.51
CA VAL A 870 -0.79 21.17 10.38
C VAL A 870 -1.17 20.57 11.74
N VAL A 871 -2.39 20.05 11.88
CA VAL A 871 -2.82 19.39 13.12
C VAL A 871 -2.38 17.94 13.15
N VAL A 872 -2.71 17.17 12.11
CA VAL A 872 -2.31 15.74 11.99
C VAL A 872 -1.50 15.55 10.72
N ASN A 873 -0.42 14.78 10.82
CA ASN A 873 0.47 14.47 9.70
C ASN A 873 0.86 12.97 9.69
N GLY A 874 -0.13 12.09 9.54
CA GLY A 874 0.07 10.66 9.49
C GLY A 874 -1.17 9.84 9.87
N PHE A 875 -1.07 8.51 9.77
CA PHE A 875 -2.08 7.56 10.21
C PHE A 875 -1.91 7.26 11.70
N SER A 876 -3.01 7.42 12.45
CA SER A 876 -3.07 7.10 13.89
C SER A 876 -1.93 7.74 14.71
N ALA A 877 -1.42 8.88 14.26
CA ALA A 877 -0.33 9.58 14.90
C ALA A 877 -0.43 11.08 14.61
N GLN A 878 -0.46 11.87 15.68
CA GLN A 878 -0.16 13.30 15.66
C GLN A 878 1.20 13.49 16.33
N SER A 879 2.19 13.87 15.53
CA SER A 879 3.55 14.24 15.94
C SER A 879 3.57 15.60 16.64
N ASP A 880 4.72 15.96 17.22
CA ASP A 880 4.96 17.31 17.76
C ASP A 880 4.61 18.37 16.71
N ARG A 881 3.82 19.35 17.13
CA ARG A 881 3.26 20.40 16.26
C ARG A 881 4.16 21.62 16.17
N ARG A 882 5.23 21.66 16.96
CA ARG A 882 6.30 22.65 16.84
C ARG A 882 7.14 22.27 15.63
N LEU A 883 7.42 23.24 14.78
CA LEU A 883 8.19 23.00 13.56
C LEU A 883 9.66 22.88 13.92
N HIS A 884 10.31 21.81 13.46
CA HIS A 884 11.74 21.59 13.67
C HIS A 884 12.47 21.63 12.33
N PHE A 885 13.54 22.41 12.28
CA PHE A 885 14.41 22.54 11.11
C PHE A 885 15.84 22.21 11.52
N GLY A 886 16.36 21.07 11.06
CA GLY A 886 17.81 20.84 11.04
C GLY A 886 18.46 21.70 9.97
N LEU A 887 19.65 22.22 10.27
CA LEU A 887 20.35 23.22 9.46
C LEU A 887 21.74 22.74 9.04
N GLY A 888 22.23 21.64 9.62
CA GLY A 888 23.60 21.19 9.44
C GLY A 888 24.63 21.99 10.27
N PRO A 889 25.92 21.67 10.11
CA PRO A 889 26.99 22.28 10.91
C PRO A 889 27.39 23.67 10.38
N ASN A 890 27.93 24.51 11.27
CA ASN A 890 28.56 25.81 10.96
C ASN A 890 27.70 26.78 10.13
N VAL A 891 26.41 26.87 10.43
CA VAL A 891 25.46 27.73 9.70
C VAL A 891 25.34 29.13 10.28
N LYS A 892 24.87 30.06 9.46
CA LYS A 892 24.42 31.38 9.89
C LYS A 892 22.97 31.61 9.47
N LEU A 893 22.07 31.68 10.44
CA LEU A 893 20.67 32.03 10.21
C LEU A 893 20.56 33.43 9.58
N ASP A 894 19.77 33.55 8.52
CA ASP A 894 19.51 34.80 7.81
C ASP A 894 18.20 35.43 8.29
N ARG A 895 17.07 34.74 8.06
CA ARG A 895 15.73 35.16 8.50
C ARG A 895 14.74 34.01 8.47
N ILE A 896 13.61 34.23 9.14
CA ILE A 896 12.44 33.36 9.14
C ILE A 896 11.29 34.13 8.50
N ILE A 897 10.59 33.51 7.56
CA ILE A 897 9.44 34.11 6.87
C ILE A 897 8.23 33.24 7.19
N VAL A 898 7.14 33.86 7.65
CA VAL A 898 5.89 33.16 7.95
C VAL A 898 4.78 33.76 7.09
N ASN A 899 4.12 32.91 6.31
CA ASN A 899 2.85 33.22 5.65
C ASN A 899 1.72 32.73 6.55
N TRP A 900 1.16 33.63 7.35
CA TRP A 900 0.17 33.34 8.40
C TRP A 900 -1.19 32.98 7.81
N CYS A 901 -1.64 31.74 8.01
CA CYS A 901 -2.91 31.20 7.53
C CYS A 901 -3.21 31.57 6.05
N GLY A 902 -2.15 31.54 5.21
CA GLY A 902 -2.18 31.93 3.80
C GLY A 902 -2.45 33.42 3.50
N LYS A 903 -2.58 34.29 4.51
CA LYS A 903 -3.06 35.69 4.38
C LYS A 903 -1.95 36.73 4.37
N GLU A 904 -1.10 36.73 5.39
CA GLU A 904 -0.11 37.79 5.62
C GLU A 904 1.30 37.21 5.71
N LEU A 905 2.21 37.78 4.93
CA LEU A 905 3.62 37.41 4.95
C LEU A 905 4.39 38.36 5.88
N LYS A 906 5.04 37.82 6.90
CA LYS A 906 5.92 38.55 7.82
C LYS A 906 7.32 37.95 7.82
N GLU A 907 8.33 38.81 7.90
CA GLU A 907 9.73 38.43 8.07
C GLU A 907 10.18 38.72 9.51
N TYR A 908 10.93 37.78 10.07
CA TYR A 908 11.48 37.87 11.42
C TYR A 908 12.99 37.64 11.36
N SER A 909 13.72 38.37 12.19
CA SER A 909 15.19 38.29 12.31
C SER A 909 15.61 38.20 13.78
N ALA A 910 16.89 37.93 14.03
CA ALA A 910 17.49 37.85 15.37
C ALA A 910 17.07 36.65 16.24
N PHE A 911 17.00 35.46 15.65
CA PHE A 911 16.90 34.20 16.40
C PHE A 911 18.28 33.56 16.59
N SER A 912 18.47 32.87 17.71
CA SER A 912 19.62 31.98 17.89
C SER A 912 19.25 30.57 17.50
N ILE A 913 20.19 29.85 16.90
CA ILE A 913 20.08 28.41 16.62
C ILE A 913 20.14 27.59 17.92
N ASN A 914 19.80 26.30 17.82
CA ASN A 914 19.84 25.26 18.84
C ASN A 914 18.91 25.51 20.03
N LYS A 915 17.70 25.99 19.75
CA LYS A 915 16.62 26.11 20.73
C LYS A 915 15.26 26.26 20.05
N TYR A 916 14.20 26.01 20.83
CA TYR A 916 12.85 26.41 20.48
C TYR A 916 12.61 27.91 20.70
N HIS A 917 11.81 28.51 19.83
CA HIS A 917 11.29 29.86 19.96
C HIS A 917 9.79 29.88 19.73
N GLN A 918 9.11 30.74 20.46
CA GLN A 918 7.72 31.09 20.16
C GLN A 918 7.68 32.35 19.29
N ILE A 919 6.91 32.32 18.20
CA ILE A 919 6.63 33.47 17.34
C ILE A 919 5.13 33.75 17.39
N ALA A 920 4.75 34.98 17.76
CA ALA A 920 3.36 35.41 17.82
C ALA A 920 3.04 36.42 16.69
N TYR A 921 1.87 36.24 16.04
CA TYR A 921 1.38 37.09 14.94
C TYR A 921 0.69 38.39 15.38
#